data_AF-A0A7S4S322-F1
#
_entry.id   AF-A0A7S4S322-F1
#
_cell.length_a   1.000
_cell.length_b   1.000
_cell.length_c   1.000
_cell.angle_alpha   90.00
_cell.angle_beta   90.00
_cell.angle_gamma   90.00
#
_symmetry.space_group_name_H-M   'P 1'
#
loop_
_entity.id
_entity.type
_entity.pdbx_description
1 polymer ?
#
loop_
_entity_poly.entity_id
_entity_poly.type
_entity_poly.pdbx_seq_one_letter_code
_entity_poly.pdbx_strand_id
1 'polypeptide(L)'
;SRMPFALMVVGALTGEPLGTVAADGKWSSHDLKVALAQLVDIPTDEQQLLLAGRLLAEDDCLGDLLSHDTAEVPAVHVLRADPERMAALEQLAAGASLMQLSERFRADPQVVLAAVQANGTALRYAAESLRHDRSFVLTAVERSCDALCYAADEWKHDRDFVLEAVQRNGTALCYAALELRRDREFALAAVQSNGVALCYTALELRRDRDFALAAVERNGIAVRYVAERLQRDREFLLAAVRLNCNALRYVEEEFRCDQEIVLSAVECDGAAFRYAAEALRCDRDFVLKALQRNASALPYIAEELRTDRGLLLEAARVSCDVLRHASEEARSDPELILGAVERNGAAICHASEELQHNRHFLIQALRKSSGILSHIPDVLWRDSAFVLDAVEVNGAALCHAAPDLQRNRAFAVAAVQRNNVALRSVAEEFRCDREVVLAAVESSGRALRTVGREFRHDREFVLAAVQRNGIALAYTVEELRHDREIVLAAVRNNGTAFAYAAEELQCDPEFVLEAVERSGSALQWAKLELRLDRRFVLRAICRNSAALCHLTEDGLRHDRGFVLQAVQQSGAALRYASEELRHDRGLALAAVQSDGAALLHVGEAMRHDRAFVMAALQVNAAALEHVVEELRHDQEFLLQVAARNPAALRFAPEELRSDPGFVLRVLGADPDALRCAGGALWSERDFVLEAVGLKGLALQHAAGDLQADRNFVLAAVRRNGSALRYALDKFRRDREIVLAGVEGRAEVLRYAAEELRHDRSFVLLAVQANGVALAYAPEDMRRDREVAMASVRSDGRALAYVPGALQRNREVALAAIERDASGLVLACELRGDSDFLLDAIQRNSEALRYVPDELRCRRDFAILAVQRNGGALRFTEEAWRSDREVVLAAVQSTSSAFHLAADHLRQDREFVLAALECNEAVMPCIAEELWTDRSFLLSAIKRSPAALHYVAAELRADRSFMLAALAVNSDAAAFAAEELTSDTDFMLEAVELHSEALRHSALSLQRDRGFALAAVQRNGHALRWLAEGLRRDRGVVLAAAARQGDALHHAAEELRHDRDFVLSAVRTNGMVLAYVTSEFRTDREVVLAAVRRTGVALAYASEQLRADREVVVAAVTSDGIALRYTSERLQQDRELQSVAVHGRSALRVIGEKLQRFASPPRRG
;
A
#
# COMPACT_ATOMS: atom_id res chain seq x y z
N SER A 1 0.48 51.87 -44.62
CA SER A 1 -0.56 52.06 -45.63
C SER A 1 -0.06 51.45 -46.93
N ARG A 2 -0.47 50.21 -47.25
CA ARG A 2 -0.22 49.64 -48.58
C ARG A 2 -1.27 50.24 -49.52
N MET A 3 -0.86 50.72 -50.69
CA MET A 3 -1.79 51.29 -51.66
C MET A 3 -2.68 50.18 -52.25
N PRO A 4 -3.96 50.48 -52.57
CA PRO A 4 -4.83 49.51 -53.24
C PRO A 4 -4.23 49.11 -54.59
N PHE A 5 -4.26 47.81 -54.91
CA PHE A 5 -3.79 47.26 -56.18
C PHE A 5 -4.95 46.63 -56.94
N ALA A 6 -4.88 46.63 -58.27
CA ALA A 6 -5.94 46.10 -59.13
C ALA A 6 -5.73 44.59 -59.38
N LEU A 7 -6.68 43.77 -58.94
CA LEU A 7 -6.73 42.33 -59.21
C LEU A 7 -7.61 42.07 -60.45
N MET A 8 -7.05 41.40 -61.45
CA MET A 8 -7.79 40.96 -62.62
C MET A 8 -8.59 39.70 -62.28
N VAL A 9 -9.88 39.72 -62.60
CA VAL A 9 -10.82 38.63 -62.33
C VAL A 9 -11.11 37.91 -63.63
N VAL A 10 -10.94 36.60 -63.63
CA VAL A 10 -11.09 35.78 -64.82
C VAL A 10 -12.07 34.63 -64.53
N GLY A 11 -12.93 34.31 -65.48
CA GLY A 11 -13.78 33.12 -65.38
C GLY A 11 -12.90 31.87 -65.40
N ALA A 12 -12.94 31.04 -64.36
CA ALA A 12 -12.03 29.89 -64.24
C ALA A 12 -12.21 28.85 -65.35
N LEU A 13 -13.42 28.74 -65.92
CA LEU A 13 -13.76 27.81 -67.00
C LEU A 13 -13.73 28.45 -68.39
N THR A 14 -14.00 29.76 -68.49
CA THR A 14 -14.09 30.47 -69.77
C THR A 14 -12.79 31.16 -70.17
N GLY A 15 -11.90 31.44 -69.21
CA GLY A 15 -10.67 32.21 -69.44
C GLY A 15 -10.91 33.69 -69.79
N GLU A 16 -12.16 34.14 -69.78
CA GLU A 16 -12.52 35.51 -70.15
C GLU A 16 -12.33 36.47 -68.96
N PRO A 17 -11.77 37.67 -69.19
CA PRO A 17 -11.62 38.68 -68.15
C PRO A 17 -12.98 39.28 -67.79
N LEU A 18 -13.42 39.04 -66.55
CA LEU A 18 -14.72 39.48 -66.00
C LEU A 18 -14.65 40.90 -65.42
N GLY A 19 -13.45 41.41 -65.14
CA GLY A 19 -13.20 42.80 -64.74
C GLY A 19 -12.02 42.93 -63.79
N THR A 20 -11.84 44.12 -63.21
CA THR A 20 -10.74 44.40 -62.27
C THR A 20 -11.28 44.96 -60.96
N VAL A 21 -10.88 44.37 -59.83
CA VAL A 21 -11.25 44.82 -58.48
C VAL A 21 -10.07 45.53 -57.84
N ALA A 22 -10.30 46.73 -57.29
CA ALA A 22 -9.31 47.42 -56.48
C ALA A 22 -9.32 46.83 -55.07
N ALA A 23 -8.28 46.08 -54.70
CA ALA A 23 -8.18 45.37 -53.43
C ALA A 23 -7.06 45.92 -52.54
N ASP A 24 -7.24 45.82 -51.22
CA ASP A 24 -6.21 46.11 -50.22
C ASP A 24 -5.53 44.81 -49.79
N GLY A 25 -4.24 44.86 -49.49
CA GLY A 25 -3.50 43.70 -48.96
C GLY A 25 -3.96 43.25 -47.56
N LYS A 26 -4.82 44.01 -46.88
CA LYS A 26 -5.47 43.59 -45.63
C LYS A 26 -6.80 42.87 -45.82
N TRP A 27 -7.31 42.75 -47.05
CA TRP A 27 -8.58 42.09 -47.30
C TRP A 27 -8.48 40.59 -47.04
N SER A 28 -9.49 40.08 -46.35
CA SER A 28 -9.74 38.65 -46.21
C SER A 28 -10.33 38.10 -47.51
N SER A 29 -10.31 36.77 -47.67
CA SER A 29 -11.00 36.10 -48.77
C SER A 29 -12.50 36.47 -48.84
N HIS A 30 -13.12 36.75 -47.69
CA HIS A 30 -14.52 37.21 -47.59
C HIS A 30 -14.70 38.61 -48.20
N ASP A 31 -13.83 39.57 -47.87
CA ASP A 31 -13.89 40.93 -48.41
C ASP A 31 -13.73 40.93 -49.95
N LEU A 32 -12.86 40.05 -50.46
CA LEU A 32 -12.67 39.86 -51.90
C LEU A 32 -13.92 39.25 -52.57
N LYS A 33 -14.56 38.25 -51.95
CA LYS A 33 -15.82 37.67 -52.45
C LYS A 33 -16.93 38.71 -52.53
N VAL A 34 -17.07 39.56 -51.49
CA VAL A 34 -18.07 40.65 -51.46
C VAL A 34 -17.85 41.65 -52.59
N ALA A 35 -16.59 42.03 -52.84
CA ALA A 35 -16.25 42.93 -53.94
C ALA A 35 -16.52 42.29 -55.32
N LEU A 36 -16.29 40.99 -55.45
CA LEU A 36 -16.56 40.22 -56.67
C LEU A 36 -18.06 39.98 -56.93
N ALA A 37 -18.86 39.88 -55.87
CA ALA A 37 -20.31 39.69 -56.00
C ALA A 37 -20.97 40.87 -56.73
N GLN A 38 -20.46 42.09 -56.51
CA GLN A 38 -20.93 43.29 -57.22
C GLN A 38 -20.48 43.37 -58.68
N LEU A 39 -19.38 42.68 -59.03
CA LEU A 39 -18.77 42.73 -60.36
C LEU A 39 -19.31 41.64 -61.30
N VAL A 40 -19.53 40.42 -60.77
CA VAL A 40 -19.79 39.21 -61.57
C VAL A 40 -21.24 38.71 -61.43
N ASP A 41 -22.06 39.33 -60.57
CA ASP A 41 -23.44 38.90 -60.26
C ASP A 41 -23.52 37.42 -59.81
N ILE A 42 -22.47 36.95 -59.13
CA ILE A 42 -22.41 35.64 -58.48
C ILE A 42 -22.41 35.91 -56.97
N PRO A 43 -23.37 35.39 -56.19
CA PRO A 43 -23.42 35.64 -54.76
C PRO A 43 -22.23 34.99 -54.03
N THR A 44 -21.82 35.55 -52.88
CA THR A 44 -20.54 35.25 -52.21
C THR A 44 -20.35 33.78 -51.81
N ASP A 45 -21.45 33.08 -51.57
CA ASP A 45 -21.60 31.66 -51.26
C ASP A 45 -21.38 30.75 -52.48
N GLU A 46 -21.65 31.24 -53.70
CA GLU A 46 -21.43 30.51 -54.95
C GLU A 46 -20.01 30.69 -55.53
N GLN A 47 -19.20 31.57 -54.94
CA GLN A 47 -17.86 31.90 -55.42
C GLN A 47 -16.77 31.03 -54.78
N GLN A 48 -16.10 30.22 -55.60
CA GLN A 48 -14.78 29.65 -55.28
C GLN A 48 -13.69 30.48 -55.95
N LEU A 49 -12.79 31.05 -55.13
CA LEU A 49 -11.71 31.90 -55.60
C LEU A 49 -10.41 31.12 -55.64
N LEU A 50 -9.80 31.10 -56.81
CA LEU A 50 -8.48 30.53 -57.05
C LEU A 50 -7.48 31.66 -57.33
N LEU A 51 -6.43 31.74 -56.52
CA LEU A 51 -5.30 32.63 -56.77
C LEU A 51 -4.10 31.77 -57.18
N ALA A 52 -3.58 31.96 -58.39
CA ALA A 52 -2.48 31.15 -58.95
C ALA A 52 -2.71 29.62 -58.89
N GLY A 53 -3.97 29.18 -59.06
CA GLY A 53 -4.35 27.76 -59.02
C GLY A 53 -4.57 27.17 -57.62
N ARG A 54 -4.44 27.97 -56.56
CA ARG A 54 -4.72 27.56 -55.17
C ARG A 54 -6.07 28.10 -54.71
N LEU A 55 -6.89 27.25 -54.08
CA LEU A 55 -8.17 27.63 -53.47
C LEU A 55 -7.91 28.47 -52.22
N LEU A 56 -8.55 29.64 -52.14
CA LEU A 56 -8.45 30.54 -50.97
C LEU A 56 -9.34 30.04 -49.83
N ALA A 57 -8.77 29.91 -48.62
CA ALA A 57 -9.50 29.59 -47.40
C ALA A 57 -10.12 30.86 -46.77
N GLU A 58 -11.15 30.72 -45.93
CA GLU A 58 -11.91 31.87 -45.40
C GLU A 58 -11.02 32.88 -44.65
N ASP A 59 -10.03 32.39 -43.90
CA ASP A 59 -9.14 33.20 -43.07
C ASP A 59 -7.89 33.73 -43.80
N ASP A 60 -7.71 33.42 -45.09
CA ASP A 60 -6.52 33.83 -45.84
C ASP A 60 -6.54 35.36 -46.10
N CYS A 61 -5.48 36.06 -45.66
CA CYS A 61 -5.25 37.47 -45.99
C CYS A 61 -4.50 37.61 -47.33
N LEU A 62 -5.02 38.45 -48.22
CA LEU A 62 -4.43 38.71 -49.54
C LEU A 62 -2.97 39.20 -49.48
N GLY A 63 -2.60 39.91 -48.41
CA GLY A 63 -1.26 40.47 -48.23
C GLY A 63 -0.18 39.46 -47.86
N ASP A 64 -0.56 38.26 -47.39
CA ASP A 64 0.35 37.16 -47.05
C ASP A 64 0.55 36.21 -48.24
N LEU A 65 -0.44 36.14 -49.14
CA LEU A 65 -0.42 35.29 -50.34
C LEU A 65 0.30 35.92 -51.53
N LEU A 66 0.38 37.25 -51.57
CA LEU A 66 1.10 38.01 -52.59
C LEU A 66 2.51 38.36 -52.07
N SER A 67 3.46 37.44 -52.24
CA SER A 67 4.86 37.67 -51.89
C SER A 67 5.45 38.86 -52.67
N HIS A 68 6.21 39.71 -51.97
CA HIS A 68 6.96 40.84 -52.54
C HIS A 68 7.98 40.35 -53.57
N ASP A 69 7.64 40.35 -54.88
CA ASP A 69 8.58 40.61 -56.00
C ASP A 69 8.08 40.23 -57.42
N THR A 70 6.79 39.94 -57.66
CA THR A 70 6.32 39.70 -59.03
C THR A 70 5.75 40.97 -59.67
N ALA A 71 6.35 41.40 -60.79
CA ALA A 71 5.89 42.54 -61.60
C ALA A 71 4.48 42.37 -62.21
N GLU A 72 3.92 41.16 -62.10
CA GLU A 72 2.56 40.81 -62.52
C GLU A 72 1.77 40.31 -61.31
N VAL A 73 0.62 40.94 -61.06
CA VAL A 73 -0.34 40.50 -60.03
C VAL A 73 -1.14 39.32 -60.61
N PRO A 74 -1.13 38.13 -59.98
CA PRO A 74 -1.84 36.97 -60.51
C PRO A 74 -3.34 37.21 -60.58
N ALA A 75 -3.96 36.75 -61.66
CA ALA A 75 -5.41 36.84 -61.85
C ALA A 75 -6.14 35.93 -60.84
N VAL A 76 -7.27 36.43 -60.32
CA VAL A 76 -8.20 35.67 -59.49
C VAL A 76 -9.17 34.94 -60.41
N HIS A 77 -9.12 33.61 -60.39
CA HIS A 77 -10.05 32.78 -61.14
C HIS A 77 -11.29 32.47 -60.29
N VAL A 78 -12.48 32.81 -60.79
CA VAL A 78 -13.75 32.54 -60.11
C VAL A 78 -14.39 31.29 -60.71
N LEU A 79 -14.61 30.27 -59.87
CA LEU A 79 -15.42 29.10 -60.17
C LEU A 79 -16.80 29.25 -59.53
N ARG A 80 -17.84 29.01 -60.33
CA ARG A 80 -19.21 28.85 -59.81
C ARG A 80 -19.34 27.44 -59.26
N ALA A 81 -19.36 27.29 -57.95
CA ALA A 81 -19.66 26.01 -57.32
C ALA A 81 -21.15 25.67 -57.55
N ASP A 82 -21.49 24.40 -57.73
CA ASP A 82 -22.90 23.96 -57.81
C ASP A 82 -23.60 24.38 -56.50
N PRO A 83 -24.51 25.39 -56.55
CA PRO A 83 -25.06 26.01 -55.36
C PRO A 83 -25.76 24.98 -54.48
N GLU A 84 -26.36 23.97 -55.10
CA GLU A 84 -27.16 22.97 -54.42
C GLU A 84 -26.28 21.94 -53.70
N ARG A 85 -25.05 21.70 -54.17
CA ARG A 85 -24.08 20.79 -53.55
C ARG A 85 -23.36 21.44 -52.38
N MET A 86 -22.98 22.72 -52.51
CA MET A 86 -22.37 23.48 -51.42
C MET A 86 -23.39 23.75 -50.31
N ALA A 87 -24.63 24.12 -50.66
CA ALA A 87 -25.71 24.24 -49.70
C ALA A 87 -25.98 22.91 -48.97
N ALA A 88 -25.88 21.76 -49.65
CA ALA A 88 -26.02 20.45 -49.02
C ALA A 88 -24.89 20.15 -48.02
N LEU A 89 -23.64 20.49 -48.35
CA LEU A 89 -22.49 20.30 -47.46
C LEU A 89 -22.50 21.27 -46.27
N GLU A 90 -22.89 22.52 -46.47
CA GLU A 90 -23.11 23.51 -45.39
C GLU A 90 -24.26 23.11 -44.48
N GLN A 91 -25.37 22.62 -45.04
CA GLN A 91 -26.48 22.09 -44.26
C GLN A 91 -26.03 20.90 -43.40
N LEU A 92 -25.24 19.98 -43.95
CA LEU A 92 -24.65 18.87 -43.18
C LEU A 92 -23.68 19.38 -42.10
N ALA A 93 -22.85 20.39 -42.38
CA ALA A 93 -21.96 21.02 -41.40
C ALA A 93 -22.72 21.75 -40.28
N ALA A 94 -23.90 22.30 -40.59
CA ALA A 94 -24.83 22.91 -39.64
C ALA A 94 -25.70 21.89 -38.88
N GLY A 95 -25.52 20.59 -39.11
CA GLY A 95 -26.20 19.51 -38.39
C GLY A 95 -27.48 18.97 -39.05
N ALA A 96 -27.75 19.29 -40.32
CA ALA A 96 -28.86 18.73 -41.07
C ALA A 96 -28.69 17.22 -41.33
N SER A 97 -29.81 16.51 -41.50
CA SER A 97 -29.80 15.08 -41.78
C SER A 97 -29.75 14.80 -43.28
N LEU A 98 -28.98 13.80 -43.71
CA LEU A 98 -28.91 13.37 -45.11
C LEU A 98 -30.29 13.01 -45.71
N MET A 99 -31.29 12.68 -44.87
CA MET A 99 -32.69 12.46 -45.28
C MET A 99 -33.33 13.69 -45.93
N GLN A 100 -32.96 14.90 -45.47
CA GLN A 100 -33.54 16.16 -45.93
C GLN A 100 -32.99 16.58 -47.29
N LEU A 101 -31.89 15.95 -47.74
CA LEU A 101 -31.29 16.19 -49.04
C LEU A 101 -32.02 15.40 -50.15
N SER A 102 -32.01 15.96 -51.36
CA SER A 102 -32.58 15.32 -52.55
C SER A 102 -31.86 14.01 -52.90
N GLU A 103 -32.57 13.07 -53.52
CA GLU A 103 -32.09 11.72 -53.84
C GLU A 103 -30.76 11.69 -54.61
N ARG A 104 -30.53 12.66 -55.51
CA ARG A 104 -29.24 12.85 -56.21
C ARG A 104 -28.04 13.01 -55.29
N PHE A 105 -28.19 13.68 -54.14
CA PHE A 105 -27.10 13.91 -53.18
C PHE A 105 -26.94 12.76 -52.20
N ARG A 106 -27.98 11.92 -52.04
CA ARG A 106 -27.89 10.64 -51.33
C ARG A 106 -27.12 9.59 -52.13
N ALA A 107 -26.98 9.80 -53.44
CA ALA A 107 -26.17 8.98 -54.33
C ALA A 107 -24.74 9.53 -54.56
N ASP A 108 -24.39 10.71 -54.02
CA ASP A 108 -23.05 11.30 -54.14
C ASP A 108 -22.12 10.76 -53.02
N PRO A 109 -21.05 10.01 -53.35
CA PRO A 109 -20.13 9.45 -52.37
C PRO A 109 -19.52 10.48 -51.41
N GLN A 110 -19.19 11.68 -51.90
CA GLN A 110 -18.49 12.69 -51.11
C GLN A 110 -19.41 13.34 -50.08
N VAL A 111 -20.65 13.63 -50.47
CA VAL A 111 -21.67 14.20 -49.57
C VAL A 111 -22.06 13.17 -48.49
N VAL A 112 -22.21 11.91 -48.88
CA VAL A 112 -22.53 10.82 -47.94
C VAL A 112 -21.37 10.57 -46.98
N LEU A 113 -20.10 10.59 -47.41
CA LEU A 113 -18.96 10.44 -46.51
C LEU A 113 -18.82 11.61 -45.52
N ALA A 114 -19.06 12.84 -45.97
CA ALA A 114 -19.09 14.00 -45.08
C ALA A 114 -20.18 13.85 -43.99
N ALA A 115 -21.36 13.36 -44.38
CA ALA A 115 -22.44 13.07 -43.45
C ALA A 115 -22.10 11.90 -42.49
N VAL A 116 -21.45 10.84 -42.97
CA VAL A 116 -21.02 9.69 -42.15
C VAL A 116 -19.96 10.10 -41.13
N GLN A 117 -19.05 11.02 -41.50
CA GLN A 117 -18.05 11.55 -40.58
C GLN A 117 -18.68 12.38 -39.45
N ALA A 118 -19.75 13.12 -39.74
CA ALA A 118 -20.51 13.85 -38.72
C ALA A 118 -21.42 12.93 -37.90
N ASN A 119 -22.03 11.93 -38.53
CA ASN A 119 -22.94 10.97 -37.92
C ASN A 119 -22.88 9.63 -38.67
N GLY A 120 -22.29 8.61 -38.04
CA GLY A 120 -22.09 7.29 -38.65
C GLY A 120 -23.35 6.60 -39.17
N THR A 121 -24.51 6.93 -38.60
CA THR A 121 -25.81 6.38 -39.04
C THR A 121 -26.34 6.99 -40.34
N ALA A 122 -25.70 8.04 -40.87
CA ALA A 122 -26.11 8.72 -42.09
C ALA A 122 -26.11 7.80 -43.32
N LEU A 123 -25.32 6.72 -43.32
CA LEU A 123 -25.29 5.72 -44.39
C LEU A 123 -26.68 5.10 -44.66
N ARG A 124 -27.57 5.06 -43.66
CA ARG A 124 -28.95 4.53 -43.81
C ARG A 124 -29.77 5.25 -44.88
N TYR A 125 -29.42 6.49 -45.14
CA TYR A 125 -30.10 7.37 -46.10
C TYR A 125 -29.38 7.43 -47.44
N ALA A 126 -28.21 6.80 -47.57
CA ALA A 126 -27.48 6.71 -48.83
C ALA A 126 -28.24 5.85 -49.85
N ALA A 127 -28.01 6.11 -51.13
CA ALA A 127 -28.54 5.31 -52.21
C ALA A 127 -28.12 3.83 -52.07
N GLU A 128 -28.97 2.92 -52.53
CA GLU A 128 -28.73 1.49 -52.45
C GLU A 128 -27.42 1.07 -53.13
N SER A 129 -27.07 1.68 -54.27
CA SER A 129 -25.80 1.47 -54.97
C SER A 129 -24.56 1.68 -54.08
N LEU A 130 -24.57 2.69 -53.21
CA LEU A 130 -23.46 2.99 -52.29
C LEU A 130 -23.39 2.02 -51.11
N ARG A 131 -24.53 1.50 -50.65
CA ARG A 131 -24.60 0.51 -49.55
C ARG A 131 -24.14 -0.89 -49.97
N HIS A 132 -24.16 -1.17 -51.27
CA HIS A 132 -23.61 -2.39 -51.87
C HIS A 132 -22.15 -2.25 -52.32
N ASP A 133 -21.59 -1.04 -52.41
CA ASP A 133 -20.20 -0.84 -52.82
C ASP A 133 -19.22 -1.16 -51.66
N ARG A 134 -18.46 -2.25 -51.83
CA ARG A 134 -17.44 -2.71 -50.88
C ARG A 134 -16.48 -1.60 -50.46
N SER A 135 -15.92 -0.89 -51.44
CA SER A 135 -14.86 0.09 -51.22
C SER A 135 -15.38 1.32 -50.48
N PHE A 136 -16.60 1.74 -50.83
CA PHE A 136 -17.28 2.84 -50.20
C PHE A 136 -17.63 2.54 -48.74
N VAL A 137 -18.23 1.37 -48.47
CA VAL A 137 -18.63 0.97 -47.11
C VAL A 137 -17.42 0.83 -46.20
N LEU A 138 -16.28 0.28 -46.65
CA LEU A 138 -15.07 0.22 -45.83
C LEU A 138 -14.53 1.62 -45.49
N THR A 139 -14.58 2.54 -46.44
CA THR A 139 -14.19 3.95 -46.22
C THR A 139 -15.14 4.65 -45.24
N ALA A 140 -16.43 4.31 -45.27
CA ALA A 140 -17.42 4.78 -44.31
C ALA A 140 -17.17 4.21 -42.90
N VAL A 141 -16.80 2.92 -42.79
CA VAL A 141 -16.48 2.24 -41.51
C VAL A 141 -15.23 2.80 -40.83
N GLU A 142 -14.22 3.20 -41.62
CA GLU A 142 -13.05 3.93 -41.10
C GLU A 142 -13.43 5.23 -40.39
N ARG A 143 -14.44 5.93 -40.91
CA ARG A 143 -14.92 7.20 -40.33
C ARG A 143 -15.83 6.96 -39.14
N SER A 144 -16.68 5.93 -39.19
CA SER A 144 -17.54 5.54 -38.07
C SER A 144 -17.99 4.08 -38.18
N CYS A 145 -17.90 3.34 -37.06
CA CYS A 145 -18.32 1.94 -37.00
C CYS A 145 -19.81 1.73 -37.28
N ASP A 146 -20.65 2.73 -36.97
CA ASP A 146 -22.11 2.67 -37.13
C ASP A 146 -22.53 2.56 -38.60
N ALA A 147 -21.64 2.91 -39.52
CA ALA A 147 -21.83 2.74 -40.95
C ALA A 147 -22.09 1.26 -41.32
N LEU A 148 -21.43 0.31 -40.64
CA LEU A 148 -21.58 -1.12 -40.97
C LEU A 148 -23.00 -1.64 -40.70
N CYS A 149 -23.73 -1.06 -39.75
CA CYS A 149 -25.13 -1.39 -39.46
C CYS A 149 -26.03 -1.28 -40.70
N TYR A 150 -25.73 -0.29 -41.55
CA TYR A 150 -26.54 0.08 -42.71
C TYR A 150 -25.93 -0.37 -44.04
N ALA A 151 -24.82 -1.10 -44.01
CA ALA A 151 -24.31 -1.81 -45.17
C ALA A 151 -25.31 -2.90 -45.62
N ALA A 152 -25.21 -3.32 -46.88
CA ALA A 152 -25.94 -4.48 -47.37
C ALA A 152 -25.66 -5.72 -46.49
N ASP A 153 -26.69 -6.54 -46.26
CA ASP A 153 -26.57 -7.69 -45.36
C ASP A 153 -25.52 -8.71 -45.82
N GLU A 154 -25.25 -8.80 -47.12
CA GLU A 154 -24.17 -9.61 -47.70
C GLU A 154 -22.82 -9.30 -47.05
N TRP A 155 -22.50 -8.02 -46.85
CA TRP A 155 -21.24 -7.58 -46.24
C TRP A 155 -21.14 -7.87 -44.74
N LYS A 156 -22.26 -8.02 -44.04
CA LYS A 156 -22.28 -8.36 -42.60
C LYS A 156 -22.02 -9.85 -42.35
N HIS A 157 -22.24 -10.69 -43.36
CA HIS A 157 -22.02 -12.14 -43.31
C HIS A 157 -20.68 -12.55 -43.96
N ASP A 158 -20.06 -11.67 -44.75
CA ASP A 158 -18.77 -11.91 -45.40
C ASP A 158 -17.61 -11.81 -44.40
N ARG A 159 -16.85 -12.90 -44.23
CA ARG A 159 -15.76 -13.00 -43.25
C ARG A 159 -14.63 -12.03 -43.56
N ASP A 160 -14.18 -11.99 -44.81
CA ASP A 160 -12.99 -11.23 -45.20
C ASP A 160 -13.27 -9.72 -45.13
N PHE A 161 -14.48 -9.32 -45.54
CA PHE A 161 -14.95 -7.95 -45.42
C PHE A 161 -15.01 -7.49 -43.96
N VAL A 162 -15.63 -8.28 -43.08
CA VAL A 162 -15.77 -7.92 -41.67
C VAL A 162 -14.41 -7.88 -40.96
N LEU A 163 -13.46 -8.76 -41.29
CA LEU A 163 -12.10 -8.68 -40.74
C LEU A 163 -11.38 -7.40 -41.18
N GLU A 164 -11.50 -7.02 -42.45
CA GLU A 164 -10.93 -5.78 -42.98
C GLU A 164 -11.58 -4.54 -42.33
N ALA A 165 -12.89 -4.60 -42.08
CA ALA A 165 -13.63 -3.58 -41.33
C ALA A 165 -13.15 -3.48 -39.86
N VAL A 166 -12.91 -4.60 -39.19
CA VAL A 166 -12.39 -4.65 -37.81
C VAL A 166 -10.94 -4.15 -37.71
N GLN A 167 -10.11 -4.44 -38.69
CA GLN A 167 -8.74 -3.90 -38.77
C GLN A 167 -8.74 -2.38 -38.81
N ARG A 168 -9.62 -1.79 -39.61
CA ARG A 168 -9.79 -0.34 -39.74
C ARG A 168 -10.46 0.26 -38.50
N ASN A 169 -11.45 -0.43 -37.92
CA ASN A 169 -12.16 0.01 -36.74
C ASN A 169 -12.62 -1.18 -35.87
N GLY A 170 -11.98 -1.41 -34.73
CA GLY A 170 -12.19 -2.59 -33.88
C GLY A 170 -13.62 -2.78 -33.36
N THR A 171 -14.41 -1.72 -33.27
CA THR A 171 -15.80 -1.79 -32.82
C THR A 171 -16.77 -2.26 -33.90
N ALA A 172 -16.35 -2.30 -35.18
CA ALA A 172 -17.18 -2.74 -36.30
C ALA A 172 -17.75 -4.15 -36.11
N LEU A 173 -17.09 -5.01 -35.32
CA LEU A 173 -17.56 -6.36 -35.01
C LEU A 173 -19.00 -6.38 -34.45
N CYS A 174 -19.47 -5.30 -33.80
CA CYS A 174 -20.83 -5.22 -33.23
C CYS A 174 -21.96 -5.41 -34.26
N TYR A 175 -21.72 -5.03 -35.52
CA TYR A 175 -22.68 -5.13 -36.63
C TYR A 175 -22.48 -6.35 -37.52
N ALA A 176 -21.45 -7.17 -37.25
CA ALA A 176 -21.27 -8.45 -37.94
C ALA A 176 -22.40 -9.43 -37.60
N ALA A 177 -22.65 -10.37 -38.51
CA ALA A 177 -23.61 -11.46 -38.28
C ALA A 177 -23.30 -12.19 -36.96
N LEU A 178 -24.35 -12.59 -36.23
CA LEU A 178 -24.22 -13.25 -34.93
C LEU A 178 -23.40 -14.55 -35.01
N GLU A 179 -23.50 -15.24 -36.15
CA GLU A 179 -22.75 -16.46 -36.46
C GLU A 179 -21.23 -16.20 -36.44
N LEU A 180 -20.77 -15.10 -37.07
CA LEU A 180 -19.36 -14.70 -37.08
C LEU A 180 -18.88 -14.29 -35.69
N ARG A 181 -19.72 -13.59 -34.90
CA ARG A 181 -19.39 -13.18 -33.53
C ARG A 181 -19.29 -14.34 -32.53
N ARG A 182 -19.88 -15.50 -32.86
CA ARG A 182 -19.80 -16.74 -32.08
C ARG A 182 -18.67 -17.65 -32.52
N ASP A 183 -18.22 -17.53 -33.76
CA ASP A 183 -17.10 -18.30 -34.28
C ASP A 183 -15.78 -17.89 -33.59
N ARG A 184 -15.18 -18.85 -32.88
CA ARG A 184 -13.94 -18.66 -32.13
C ARG A 184 -12.76 -18.28 -33.02
N GLU A 185 -12.59 -18.93 -34.17
CA GLU A 185 -11.43 -18.67 -35.04
C GLU A 185 -11.53 -17.28 -35.66
N PHE A 186 -12.73 -16.93 -36.10
CA PHE A 186 -13.03 -15.60 -36.62
C PHE A 186 -12.82 -14.51 -35.57
N ALA A 187 -13.42 -14.68 -34.39
CA ALA A 187 -13.33 -13.73 -33.31
C ALA A 187 -11.88 -13.57 -32.82
N LEU A 188 -11.07 -14.64 -32.84
CA LEU A 188 -9.65 -14.56 -32.49
C LEU A 188 -8.88 -13.70 -33.51
N ALA A 189 -9.11 -13.89 -34.81
CA ALA A 189 -8.50 -13.07 -35.85
C ALA A 189 -8.90 -11.58 -35.74
N ALA A 190 -10.17 -11.32 -35.41
CA ALA A 190 -10.68 -9.97 -35.13
C ALA A 190 -10.00 -9.33 -33.91
N VAL A 191 -9.87 -10.07 -32.81
CA VAL A 191 -9.23 -9.63 -31.56
C VAL A 191 -7.71 -9.43 -31.72
N GLN A 192 -7.04 -10.30 -32.48
CA GLN A 192 -5.61 -10.16 -32.79
C GLN A 192 -5.33 -8.92 -33.63
N SER A 193 -6.25 -8.58 -34.54
CA SER A 193 -6.18 -7.36 -35.33
C SER A 193 -6.44 -6.12 -34.47
N ASN A 194 -7.43 -6.18 -33.57
CA ASN A 194 -7.73 -5.10 -32.64
C ASN A 194 -8.34 -5.63 -31.34
N GLY A 195 -7.60 -5.52 -30.22
CA GLY A 195 -8.03 -6.07 -28.92
C GLY A 195 -9.34 -5.50 -28.36
N VAL A 196 -9.80 -4.34 -28.83
CA VAL A 196 -11.09 -3.74 -28.42
C VAL A 196 -12.28 -4.54 -28.96
N ALA A 197 -12.10 -5.31 -30.04
CA ALA A 197 -13.15 -6.12 -30.65
C ALA A 197 -13.74 -7.15 -29.66
N LEU A 198 -13.00 -7.51 -28.60
CA LEU A 198 -13.46 -8.43 -27.55
C LEU A 198 -14.84 -8.06 -26.99
N CYS A 199 -15.16 -6.76 -26.84
CA CYS A 199 -16.42 -6.32 -26.24
C CYS A 199 -17.67 -6.75 -27.01
N TYR A 200 -17.54 -7.03 -28.31
CA TYR A 200 -18.65 -7.43 -29.19
C TYR A 200 -18.64 -8.92 -29.54
N THR A 201 -17.67 -9.68 -29.04
CA THR A 201 -17.67 -11.14 -29.13
C THR A 201 -18.74 -11.75 -28.23
N ALA A 202 -19.16 -12.98 -28.55
CA ALA A 202 -20.09 -13.73 -27.73
C ALA A 202 -19.61 -13.84 -26.27
N LEU A 203 -20.53 -13.81 -25.32
CA LEU A 203 -20.21 -13.86 -23.89
C LEU A 203 -19.43 -15.14 -23.51
N GLU A 204 -19.68 -16.24 -24.22
CA GLU A 204 -18.97 -17.52 -24.07
C GLU A 204 -17.47 -17.37 -24.33
N LEU A 205 -17.08 -16.63 -25.38
CA LEU A 205 -15.67 -16.37 -25.71
C LEU A 205 -15.02 -15.39 -24.72
N ARG A 206 -15.78 -14.43 -24.18
CA ARG A 206 -15.32 -13.52 -23.12
C ARG A 206 -15.12 -14.18 -21.76
N ARG A 207 -15.65 -15.38 -21.57
CA ARG A 207 -15.43 -16.23 -20.38
C ARG A 207 -14.23 -17.15 -20.54
N ASP A 208 -13.73 -17.33 -21.76
CA ASP A 208 -12.56 -18.16 -22.02
C ASP A 208 -11.29 -17.39 -21.65
N ARG A 209 -10.51 -17.96 -20.72
CA ARG A 209 -9.29 -17.37 -20.16
C ARG A 209 -8.23 -17.14 -21.24
N ASP A 210 -7.99 -18.12 -22.11
CA ASP A 210 -6.92 -18.06 -23.11
C ASP A 210 -7.28 -17.06 -24.22
N PHE A 211 -8.56 -17.06 -24.63
CA PHE A 211 -9.08 -16.11 -25.61
C PHE A 211 -8.99 -14.66 -25.08
N ALA A 212 -9.35 -14.46 -23.81
CA ALA A 212 -9.24 -13.18 -23.13
C ALA A 212 -7.78 -12.69 -23.04
N LEU A 213 -6.83 -13.55 -22.68
CA LEU A 213 -5.41 -13.17 -22.59
C LEU A 213 -4.83 -12.77 -23.95
N ALA A 214 -5.23 -13.44 -25.04
CA ALA A 214 -4.83 -13.06 -26.40
C ALA A 214 -5.30 -11.63 -26.77
N ALA A 215 -6.48 -11.22 -26.28
CA ALA A 215 -6.96 -9.85 -26.45
C ALA A 215 -6.14 -8.83 -25.66
N VAL A 216 -5.81 -9.17 -24.41
CA VAL A 216 -5.06 -8.30 -23.49
C VAL A 216 -3.63 -8.07 -23.97
N GLU A 217 -2.98 -9.10 -24.50
CA GLU A 217 -1.64 -9.00 -25.07
C GLU A 217 -1.59 -7.88 -26.12
N ARG A 218 -2.58 -7.82 -27.01
CA ARG A 218 -2.68 -6.79 -28.04
C ARG A 218 -3.05 -5.42 -27.47
N ASN A 219 -3.97 -5.36 -26.52
CA ASN A 219 -4.40 -4.11 -25.90
C ASN A 219 -4.89 -4.31 -24.46
N GLY A 220 -4.18 -3.73 -23.49
CA GLY A 220 -4.52 -3.80 -22.07
C GLY A 220 -5.94 -3.30 -21.71
N ILE A 221 -6.58 -2.48 -22.56
CA ILE A 221 -7.99 -2.07 -22.42
C ILE A 221 -8.93 -3.28 -22.42
N ALA A 222 -8.56 -4.37 -23.10
CA ALA A 222 -9.39 -5.56 -23.26
C ALA A 222 -9.82 -6.17 -21.91
N VAL A 223 -9.05 -5.97 -20.83
CA VAL A 223 -9.40 -6.39 -19.47
C VAL A 223 -10.76 -5.81 -19.01
N ARG A 224 -11.14 -4.63 -19.48
CA ARG A 224 -12.45 -4.01 -19.13
C ARG A 224 -13.65 -4.77 -19.71
N TYR A 225 -13.41 -5.60 -20.73
CA TYR A 225 -14.47 -6.22 -21.53
C TYR A 225 -14.58 -7.74 -21.34
N VAL A 226 -13.67 -8.35 -20.59
CA VAL A 226 -13.79 -9.77 -20.18
C VAL A 226 -14.94 -9.95 -19.19
N ALA A 227 -15.43 -11.18 -19.02
CA ALA A 227 -16.50 -11.46 -18.08
C ALA A 227 -16.13 -11.07 -16.63
N GLU A 228 -17.09 -10.60 -15.85
CA GLU A 228 -16.90 -10.16 -14.45
C GLU A 228 -16.16 -11.19 -13.59
N ARG A 229 -16.44 -12.49 -13.81
CA ARG A 229 -15.73 -13.59 -13.14
C ARG A 229 -14.22 -13.59 -13.38
N LEU A 230 -13.77 -13.27 -14.60
CA LEU A 230 -12.33 -13.17 -14.92
C LEU A 230 -11.75 -11.82 -14.46
N GLN A 231 -12.55 -10.75 -14.46
CA GLN A 231 -12.11 -9.45 -13.91
C GLN A 231 -11.80 -9.54 -12.41
N ARG A 232 -12.51 -10.40 -11.67
CA ARG A 232 -12.23 -10.68 -10.25
C ARG A 232 -11.27 -11.84 -10.02
N ASP A 233 -10.77 -12.49 -11.08
CA ASP A 233 -9.80 -13.57 -10.97
C ASP A 233 -8.39 -13.01 -10.88
N ARG A 234 -7.80 -13.09 -9.68
CA ARG A 234 -6.45 -12.64 -9.38
C ARG A 234 -5.39 -13.25 -10.31
N GLU A 235 -5.49 -14.54 -10.63
CA GLU A 235 -4.48 -15.19 -11.48
C GLU A 235 -4.58 -14.74 -12.93
N PHE A 236 -5.79 -14.50 -13.41
CA PHE A 236 -6.02 -13.94 -14.74
C PHE A 236 -5.42 -12.53 -14.83
N LEU A 237 -5.68 -11.67 -13.84
CA LEU A 237 -5.15 -10.31 -13.80
C LEU A 237 -3.61 -10.28 -13.73
N LEU A 238 -3.01 -11.16 -12.95
CA LEU A 238 -1.56 -11.30 -12.87
C LEU A 238 -0.96 -11.70 -14.24
N ALA A 239 -1.59 -12.65 -14.95
CA ALA A 239 -1.17 -13.04 -16.29
C ALA A 239 -1.38 -11.91 -17.32
N ALA A 240 -2.51 -11.21 -17.24
CA ALA A 240 -2.85 -10.07 -18.08
C ALA A 240 -1.83 -8.93 -17.97
N VAL A 241 -1.43 -8.58 -16.74
CA VAL A 241 -0.45 -7.52 -16.47
C VAL A 241 0.96 -7.91 -16.94
N ARG A 242 1.35 -9.18 -16.81
CA ARG A 242 2.64 -9.68 -17.32
C ARG A 242 2.72 -9.64 -18.84
N LEU A 243 1.60 -9.84 -19.54
CA LEU A 243 1.54 -9.72 -20.99
C LEU A 243 1.54 -8.25 -21.44
N ASN A 244 0.80 -7.39 -20.73
CA ASN A 244 0.70 -5.97 -21.05
C ASN A 244 0.53 -5.12 -19.79
N CYS A 245 1.57 -4.37 -19.41
CA CYS A 245 1.57 -3.56 -18.18
C CYS A 245 0.46 -2.48 -18.17
N ASN A 246 0.00 -2.01 -19.34
CA ASN A 246 -1.10 -1.04 -19.45
C ASN A 246 -2.44 -1.61 -18.99
N ALA A 247 -2.57 -2.95 -18.86
CA ALA A 247 -3.73 -3.59 -18.28
C ALA A 247 -4.02 -3.10 -16.85
N LEU A 248 -2.96 -2.81 -16.06
CA LEU A 248 -3.08 -2.35 -14.67
C LEU A 248 -3.99 -1.12 -14.53
N ARG A 249 -4.01 -0.24 -15.55
CA ARG A 249 -4.86 0.96 -15.58
C ARG A 249 -6.36 0.65 -15.52
N TYR A 250 -6.78 -0.51 -16.02
CA TYR A 250 -8.19 -0.87 -16.20
C TYR A 250 -8.69 -1.90 -15.18
N VAL A 251 -7.84 -2.30 -14.24
CA VAL A 251 -8.21 -3.19 -13.16
C VAL A 251 -8.92 -2.41 -12.04
N GLU A 252 -9.88 -3.06 -11.38
CA GLU A 252 -10.53 -2.53 -10.18
C GLU A 252 -9.50 -2.12 -9.11
N GLU A 253 -9.85 -1.11 -8.32
CA GLU A 253 -8.93 -0.49 -7.35
C GLU A 253 -8.40 -1.47 -6.30
N GLU A 254 -9.21 -2.46 -5.89
CA GLU A 254 -8.82 -3.52 -4.95
C GLU A 254 -7.55 -4.26 -5.39
N PHE A 255 -7.43 -4.56 -6.69
CA PHE A 255 -6.27 -5.25 -7.25
C PHE A 255 -5.12 -4.30 -7.61
N ARG A 256 -5.39 -3.00 -7.74
CA ARG A 256 -4.33 -1.96 -7.84
C ARG A 256 -3.65 -1.71 -6.49
N CYS A 257 -4.21 -2.26 -5.41
CA CYS A 257 -3.57 -2.40 -4.09
C CYS A 257 -2.84 -3.74 -3.91
N ASP A 258 -2.94 -4.70 -4.85
CA ASP A 258 -2.24 -5.99 -4.75
C ASP A 258 -0.75 -5.81 -5.10
N GLN A 259 0.10 -6.06 -4.11
CA GLN A 259 1.55 -5.88 -4.22
C GLN A 259 2.18 -6.71 -5.35
N GLU A 260 1.71 -7.94 -5.60
CA GLU A 260 2.31 -8.84 -6.60
C GLU A 260 1.95 -8.42 -8.03
N ILE A 261 0.70 -8.01 -8.23
CA ILE A 261 0.21 -7.54 -9.54
C ILE A 261 0.94 -6.25 -9.92
N VAL A 262 1.06 -5.30 -8.99
CA VAL A 262 1.75 -4.04 -9.23
C VAL A 262 3.25 -4.24 -9.45
N LEU A 263 3.92 -5.09 -8.66
CA LEU A 263 5.35 -5.38 -8.89
C LEU A 263 5.59 -6.04 -10.25
N SER A 264 4.72 -6.96 -10.67
CA SER A 264 4.80 -7.57 -12.01
C SER A 264 4.64 -6.53 -13.12
N ALA A 265 3.79 -5.51 -12.93
CA ALA A 265 3.64 -4.41 -13.89
C ALA A 265 4.92 -3.56 -13.98
N VAL A 266 5.52 -3.24 -12.83
CA VAL A 266 6.75 -2.42 -12.71
C VAL A 266 7.95 -3.12 -13.33
N GLU A 267 8.03 -4.44 -13.20
CA GLU A 267 9.08 -5.25 -13.84
C GLU A 267 9.05 -5.09 -15.37
N CYS A 268 7.86 -5.02 -15.98
CA CYS A 268 7.70 -4.79 -17.41
C CYS A 268 7.98 -3.33 -17.81
N ASP A 269 7.38 -2.37 -17.09
CA ASP A 269 7.58 -0.93 -17.31
C ASP A 269 7.38 -0.17 -15.99
N GLY A 270 8.44 0.48 -15.51
CA GLY A 270 8.37 1.27 -14.28
C GLY A 270 7.36 2.43 -14.34
N ALA A 271 6.98 2.90 -15.53
CA ALA A 271 5.93 3.90 -15.67
C ALA A 271 4.54 3.39 -15.27
N ALA A 272 4.31 2.07 -15.27
CA ALA A 272 3.07 1.47 -14.82
C ALA A 272 2.77 1.75 -13.34
N PHE A 273 3.79 2.05 -12.53
CA PHE A 273 3.64 2.40 -11.11
C PHE A 273 2.69 3.59 -10.88
N ARG A 274 2.53 4.48 -11.87
CA ARG A 274 1.58 5.60 -11.81
C ARG A 274 0.12 5.17 -11.63
N TYR A 275 -0.22 3.94 -12.00
CA TYR A 275 -1.57 3.39 -11.91
C TYR A 275 -1.81 2.63 -10.60
N ALA A 276 -0.76 2.36 -9.82
CA ALA A 276 -0.88 1.75 -8.52
C ALA A 276 -1.71 2.63 -7.57
N ALA A 277 -2.42 2.00 -6.64
CA ALA A 277 -3.18 2.70 -5.63
C ALA A 277 -2.28 3.64 -4.81
N GLU A 278 -2.82 4.77 -4.37
CA GLU A 278 -2.08 5.78 -3.61
C GLU A 278 -1.43 5.20 -2.34
N ALA A 279 -2.13 4.29 -1.65
CA ALA A 279 -1.61 3.57 -0.49
C ALA A 279 -0.27 2.87 -0.75
N LEU A 280 -0.10 2.23 -1.92
CA LEU A 280 1.15 1.57 -2.30
C LEU A 280 2.22 2.56 -2.76
N ARG A 281 1.83 3.68 -3.39
CA ARG A 281 2.78 4.72 -3.82
C ARG A 281 3.39 5.50 -2.65
N CYS A 282 2.69 5.52 -1.52
CA CYS A 282 3.14 6.12 -0.26
C CYS A 282 3.79 5.11 0.71
N ASP A 283 3.75 3.80 0.41
CA ASP A 283 4.36 2.76 1.23
C ASP A 283 5.87 2.66 0.92
N ARG A 284 6.69 3.08 1.88
CA ARG A 284 8.16 3.10 1.78
C ARG A 284 8.74 1.72 1.45
N ASP A 285 8.28 0.66 2.11
CA ASP A 285 8.84 -0.68 1.94
C ASP A 285 8.46 -1.27 0.57
N PHE A 286 7.25 -0.96 0.11
CA PHE A 286 6.80 -1.38 -1.21
C PHE A 286 7.50 -0.61 -2.34
N VAL A 287 7.63 0.71 -2.19
CA VAL A 287 8.37 1.55 -3.15
C VAL A 287 9.82 1.09 -3.27
N LEU A 288 10.48 0.74 -2.16
CA LEU A 288 11.83 0.17 -2.20
C LEU A 288 11.88 -1.10 -3.07
N LYS A 289 10.93 -2.03 -2.90
CA LYS A 289 10.84 -3.25 -3.73
C LYS A 289 10.60 -2.92 -5.21
N ALA A 290 9.76 -1.93 -5.51
CA ALA A 290 9.49 -1.48 -6.87
C ALA A 290 10.75 -0.90 -7.54
N LEU A 291 11.48 -0.04 -6.84
CA LEU A 291 12.74 0.55 -7.32
C LEU A 291 13.86 -0.47 -7.51
N GLN A 292 13.91 -1.51 -6.67
CA GLN A 292 14.84 -2.63 -6.84
C GLN A 292 14.58 -3.42 -8.12
N ARG A 293 13.32 -3.49 -8.58
CA ARG A 293 12.96 -4.16 -9.83
C ARG A 293 13.17 -3.26 -11.04
N ASN A 294 12.75 -2.00 -10.96
CA ASN A 294 12.90 -1.05 -12.05
C ASN A 294 13.07 0.39 -11.55
N ALA A 295 14.25 0.96 -11.80
CA ALA A 295 14.61 2.31 -11.38
C ALA A 295 13.76 3.40 -12.04
N SER A 296 13.14 3.14 -13.20
CA SER A 296 12.29 4.10 -13.90
C SER A 296 10.95 4.37 -13.21
N ALA A 297 10.63 3.63 -12.14
CA ALA A 297 9.45 3.89 -11.31
C ALA A 297 9.61 5.15 -10.43
N LEU A 298 10.84 5.61 -10.17
CA LEU A 298 11.14 6.72 -9.25
C LEU A 298 10.35 8.02 -9.52
N PRO A 299 10.12 8.45 -10.77
CA PRO A 299 9.32 9.65 -11.03
C PRO A 299 7.83 9.54 -10.65
N TYR A 300 7.33 8.31 -10.45
CA TYR A 300 5.89 8.03 -10.25
C TYR A 300 5.53 7.70 -8.79
N ILE A 301 6.52 7.65 -7.89
CA ILE A 301 6.30 7.48 -6.44
C ILE A 301 5.80 8.78 -5.80
N ALA A 302 5.27 8.69 -4.58
CA ALA A 302 4.83 9.85 -3.81
C ALA A 302 5.94 10.90 -3.66
N GLU A 303 5.59 12.19 -3.70
CA GLU A 303 6.56 13.29 -3.71
C GLU A 303 7.46 13.29 -2.48
N GLU A 304 6.87 12.97 -1.34
CA GLU A 304 7.52 12.90 -0.04
C GLU A 304 8.65 11.86 -0.03
N LEU A 305 8.45 10.73 -0.72
CA LEU A 305 9.42 9.64 -0.80
C LEU A 305 10.48 9.87 -1.89
N ARG A 306 10.21 10.70 -2.90
CA ARG A 306 11.21 11.04 -3.94
C ARG A 306 12.42 11.78 -3.37
N THR A 307 12.23 12.52 -2.29
CA THR A 307 13.28 13.26 -1.58
C THR A 307 13.79 12.55 -0.33
N ASP A 308 13.25 11.37 0.00
CA ASP A 308 13.69 10.61 1.18
C ASP A 308 15.09 10.04 0.97
N ARG A 309 16.04 10.64 1.68
CA ARG A 309 17.46 10.26 1.68
C ARG A 309 17.69 8.81 2.09
N GLY A 310 16.94 8.29 3.06
CA GLY A 310 17.09 6.92 3.54
C GLY A 310 16.67 5.90 2.48
N LEU A 311 15.52 6.14 1.84
CA LEU A 311 15.00 5.31 0.77
C LEU A 311 15.92 5.29 -0.45
N LEU A 312 16.38 6.46 -0.91
CA LEU A 312 17.29 6.54 -2.06
C LEU A 312 18.62 5.86 -1.80
N LEU A 313 19.17 5.96 -0.58
CA LEU A 313 20.41 5.28 -0.20
C LEU A 313 20.24 3.75 -0.20
N GLU A 314 19.11 3.24 0.33
CA GLU A 314 18.79 1.81 0.30
C GLU A 314 18.54 1.30 -1.13
N ALA A 315 17.88 2.07 -1.98
CA ALA A 315 17.63 1.72 -3.38
C ALA A 315 18.94 1.75 -4.21
N ALA A 316 19.77 2.78 -4.03
CA ALA A 316 21.05 2.93 -4.74
C ALA A 316 22.08 1.85 -4.36
N ARG A 317 21.96 1.25 -3.17
CA ARG A 317 22.75 0.06 -2.78
C ARG A 317 22.40 -1.20 -3.58
N VAL A 318 21.26 -1.24 -4.25
CA VAL A 318 20.82 -2.41 -5.03
C VAL A 318 20.93 -2.12 -6.52
N SER A 319 20.49 -0.94 -6.98
CA SER A 319 20.57 -0.52 -8.37
C SER A 319 21.08 0.93 -8.49
N CYS A 320 22.22 1.12 -9.15
CA CYS A 320 22.80 2.45 -9.37
C CYS A 320 21.99 3.30 -10.37
N ASP A 321 21.16 2.67 -11.21
CA ASP A 321 20.33 3.35 -12.21
C ASP A 321 19.23 4.22 -11.57
N VAL A 322 18.91 3.99 -10.29
CA VAL A 322 18.00 4.85 -9.51
C VAL A 322 18.51 6.29 -9.50
N LEU A 323 19.83 6.49 -9.45
CA LEU A 323 20.45 7.82 -9.45
C LEU A 323 20.23 8.57 -10.76
N ARG A 324 20.08 7.86 -11.89
CA ARG A 324 19.81 8.46 -13.20
C ARG A 324 18.46 9.20 -13.22
N HIS A 325 17.48 8.67 -12.50
CA HIS A 325 16.14 9.24 -12.41
C HIS A 325 15.94 10.12 -11.18
N ALA A 326 16.94 10.22 -10.31
CA ALA A 326 16.89 11.02 -9.09
C ALA A 326 17.03 12.53 -9.39
N SER A 327 16.53 13.35 -8.47
CA SER A 327 16.65 14.80 -8.53
C SER A 327 18.12 15.25 -8.54
N GLU A 328 18.39 16.44 -9.08
CA GLU A 328 19.73 17.05 -9.04
C GLU A 328 20.27 17.20 -7.61
N GLU A 329 19.38 17.47 -6.65
CA GLU A 329 19.73 17.56 -5.22
C GLU A 329 20.28 16.23 -4.69
N ALA A 330 19.62 15.11 -5.00
CA ALA A 330 20.08 13.79 -4.60
C ALA A 330 21.38 13.38 -5.28
N ARG A 331 21.55 13.73 -6.57
CA ARG A 331 22.81 13.50 -7.31
C ARG A 331 23.98 14.33 -6.82
N SER A 332 23.70 15.40 -6.08
CA SER A 332 24.70 16.28 -5.47
C SER A 332 25.01 15.94 -3.99
N ASP A 333 24.34 14.94 -3.38
CA ASP A 333 24.62 14.48 -2.01
C ASP A 333 25.85 13.54 -2.00
N PRO A 334 26.99 13.94 -1.39
CA PRO A 334 28.20 13.12 -1.36
C PRO A 334 28.01 11.78 -0.64
N GLU A 335 27.24 11.74 0.45
CA GLU A 335 27.11 10.52 1.26
C GLU A 335 26.27 9.46 0.54
N LEU A 336 25.23 9.89 -0.18
CA LEU A 336 24.38 9.01 -0.98
C LEU A 336 25.17 8.40 -2.14
N ILE A 337 25.97 9.19 -2.85
CA ILE A 337 26.83 8.70 -3.94
C ILE A 337 27.92 7.76 -3.40
N LEU A 338 28.57 8.08 -2.27
CA LEU A 338 29.57 7.19 -1.66
C LEU A 338 28.96 5.83 -1.26
N GLY A 339 27.72 5.82 -0.76
CA GLY A 339 26.98 4.60 -0.44
C GLY A 339 26.70 3.72 -1.67
N ALA A 340 26.41 4.33 -2.83
CA ALA A 340 26.22 3.61 -4.08
C ALA A 340 27.55 3.06 -4.66
N VAL A 341 28.61 3.85 -4.56
CA VAL A 341 29.95 3.52 -5.06
C VAL A 341 30.60 2.32 -4.33
N GLU A 342 30.28 2.12 -3.05
CA GLU A 342 30.76 0.97 -2.27
C GLU A 342 30.44 -0.39 -2.93
N ARG A 343 29.34 -0.46 -3.68
CA ARG A 343 28.95 -1.67 -4.42
C ARG A 343 29.29 -1.65 -5.90
N ASN A 344 29.09 -0.51 -6.57
CA ASN A 344 29.38 -0.37 -7.98
C ASN A 344 30.09 0.95 -8.26
N GLY A 345 31.37 0.89 -8.64
CA GLY A 345 32.17 2.06 -8.98
C GLY A 345 31.62 2.91 -10.13
N ALA A 346 30.77 2.33 -11.00
CA ALA A 346 30.13 3.05 -12.11
C ALA A 346 29.05 4.05 -11.65
N ALA A 347 28.57 3.96 -10.39
CA ALA A 347 27.58 4.88 -9.85
C ALA A 347 28.05 6.35 -9.86
N ILE A 348 29.37 6.57 -9.89
CA ILE A 348 29.95 7.91 -9.92
C ILE A 348 29.61 8.68 -11.21
N CYS A 349 29.33 7.99 -12.31
CA CYS A 349 28.92 8.60 -13.58
C CYS A 349 27.55 9.29 -13.51
N HIS A 350 26.74 8.96 -12.51
CA HIS A 350 25.42 9.56 -12.27
C HIS A 350 25.44 10.64 -11.19
N ALA A 351 26.59 10.90 -10.55
CA ALA A 351 26.75 12.01 -9.62
C ALA A 351 26.70 13.36 -10.37
N SER A 352 26.48 14.45 -9.65
CA SER A 352 26.55 15.80 -10.24
C SER A 352 27.95 16.11 -10.77
N GLU A 353 28.05 16.98 -11.78
CA GLU A 353 29.33 17.36 -12.37
C GLU A 353 30.31 17.92 -11.34
N GLU A 354 29.81 18.61 -10.30
CA GLU A 354 30.62 19.14 -9.21
C GLU A 354 31.33 18.03 -8.41
N LEU A 355 30.62 16.95 -8.09
CA LEU A 355 31.20 15.83 -7.35
C LEU A 355 32.18 15.01 -8.20
N GLN A 356 31.88 14.84 -9.50
CA GLN A 356 32.77 14.13 -10.43
C GLN A 356 34.13 14.80 -10.60
N HIS A 357 34.24 16.11 -10.34
CA HIS A 357 35.50 16.87 -10.41
C HIS A 357 36.13 17.16 -9.04
N ASN A 358 35.49 16.75 -7.95
CA ASN A 358 35.98 17.02 -6.59
C ASN A 358 37.04 15.99 -6.16
N ARG A 359 38.30 16.45 -6.04
CA ARG A 359 39.47 15.62 -5.68
C ARG A 359 39.29 14.88 -4.36
N HIS A 360 38.83 15.58 -3.33
CA HIS A 360 38.68 15.01 -1.99
C HIS A 360 37.61 13.91 -1.99
N PHE A 361 36.50 14.17 -2.67
CA PHE A 361 35.42 13.20 -2.85
C PHE A 361 35.88 11.94 -3.58
N LEU A 362 36.61 12.08 -4.69
CA LEU A 362 37.11 10.94 -5.47
C LEU A 362 38.11 10.07 -4.69
N ILE A 363 38.98 10.67 -3.87
CA ILE A 363 39.88 9.90 -2.99
C ILE A 363 39.09 9.14 -1.91
N GLN A 364 38.05 9.76 -1.32
CA GLN A 364 37.16 9.06 -0.39
C GLN A 364 36.44 7.89 -1.07
N ALA A 365 36.00 8.08 -2.31
CA ALA A 365 35.36 7.06 -3.12
C ALA A 365 36.34 5.90 -3.42
N LEU A 366 37.59 6.19 -3.78
CA LEU A 366 38.63 5.17 -4.05
C LEU A 366 38.95 4.27 -2.84
N ARG A 367 38.84 4.82 -1.62
CA ARG A 367 38.98 4.02 -0.39
C ARG A 367 37.85 3.00 -0.23
N LYS A 368 36.69 3.23 -0.84
CA LYS A 368 35.53 2.34 -0.81
C LYS A 368 35.58 1.30 -1.93
N SER A 369 35.94 1.70 -3.15
CA SER A 369 35.98 0.79 -4.29
C SER A 369 37.11 1.12 -5.25
N SER A 370 37.91 0.11 -5.61
CA SER A 370 38.98 0.23 -6.61
C SER A 370 38.45 0.28 -8.06
N GLY A 371 37.17 -0.07 -8.28
CA GLY A 371 36.53 -0.07 -9.61
C GLY A 371 36.27 1.33 -10.19
N ILE A 372 36.55 2.39 -9.42
CA ILE A 372 36.35 3.78 -9.82
C ILE A 372 37.50 4.26 -10.72
N LEU A 373 38.67 3.61 -10.69
CA LEU A 373 39.86 4.03 -11.43
C LEU A 373 39.62 4.25 -12.94
N SER A 374 38.70 3.48 -13.54
CA SER A 374 38.31 3.60 -14.96
C SER A 374 37.27 4.69 -15.25
N HIS A 375 36.63 5.26 -14.22
CA HIS A 375 35.55 6.26 -14.33
C HIS A 375 35.98 7.66 -13.86
N ILE A 376 37.21 7.80 -13.36
CA ILE A 376 37.78 9.11 -12.99
C ILE A 376 38.14 9.89 -14.25
N PRO A 377 37.80 11.20 -14.34
CA PRO A 377 38.17 12.03 -15.48
C PRO A 377 39.68 12.07 -15.73
N ASP A 378 40.09 11.89 -16.99
CA ASP A 378 41.50 11.88 -17.44
C ASP A 378 42.30 13.13 -17.05
N VAL A 379 41.61 14.25 -16.83
CA VAL A 379 42.20 15.52 -16.39
C VAL A 379 42.91 15.38 -15.05
N LEU A 380 42.39 14.56 -14.13
CA LEU A 380 42.94 14.39 -12.79
C LEU A 380 44.17 13.48 -12.74
N TRP A 381 44.29 12.56 -13.70
CA TRP A 381 45.46 11.67 -13.82
C TRP A 381 46.75 12.39 -14.24
N ARG A 382 46.65 13.66 -14.63
CA ARG A 382 47.80 14.54 -14.92
C ARG A 382 48.34 15.25 -13.68
N ASP A 383 47.59 15.28 -12.58
CA ASP A 383 48.01 15.94 -11.35
C ASP A 383 48.80 14.99 -10.44
N SER A 384 50.09 15.31 -10.23
CA SER A 384 50.98 14.51 -9.37
C SER A 384 50.48 14.34 -7.94
N ALA A 385 49.81 15.34 -7.36
CA ALA A 385 49.34 15.27 -5.98
C ALA A 385 48.19 14.27 -5.84
N PHE A 386 47.23 14.32 -6.77
CA PHE A 386 46.11 13.39 -6.80
C PHE A 386 46.57 11.93 -6.99
N VAL A 387 47.55 11.70 -7.87
CA VAL A 387 48.07 10.34 -8.13
C VAL A 387 48.76 9.76 -6.90
N LEU A 388 49.55 10.53 -6.14
CA LEU A 388 50.21 10.02 -4.93
C LEU A 388 49.21 9.63 -3.83
N ASP A 389 48.15 10.43 -3.67
CA ASP A 389 47.09 10.15 -2.70
C ASP A 389 46.29 8.90 -3.11
N ALA A 390 46.09 8.70 -4.42
CA ALA A 390 45.47 7.49 -4.96
C ALA A 390 46.36 6.24 -4.79
N VAL A 391 47.68 6.36 -4.96
CA VAL A 391 48.65 5.25 -4.81
C VAL A 391 48.77 4.78 -3.36
N GLU A 392 48.67 5.70 -2.40
CA GLU A 392 48.64 5.37 -0.97
C GLU A 392 47.49 4.42 -0.64
N VAL A 393 46.32 4.66 -1.24
CA VAL A 393 45.14 3.81 -1.07
C VAL A 393 45.25 2.52 -1.89
N ASN A 394 45.72 2.61 -3.14
CA ASN A 394 45.87 1.46 -4.02
C ASN A 394 47.09 1.60 -4.95
N GLY A 395 48.11 0.75 -4.76
CA GLY A 395 49.33 0.74 -5.57
C GLY A 395 49.14 0.48 -7.07
N ALA A 396 47.95 0.05 -7.50
CA ALA A 396 47.59 -0.05 -8.93
C ALA A 396 47.26 1.31 -9.57
N ALA A 397 46.91 2.35 -8.80
CA ALA A 397 46.56 3.67 -9.34
C ALA A 397 47.69 4.30 -10.17
N LEU A 398 48.95 3.92 -9.90
CA LEU A 398 50.12 4.36 -10.65
C LEU A 398 50.02 4.06 -12.15
N CYS A 399 49.32 3.00 -12.57
CA CYS A 399 49.20 2.62 -13.97
C CYS A 399 48.31 3.56 -14.81
N HIS A 400 47.42 4.33 -14.17
CA HIS A 400 46.55 5.32 -14.83
C HIS A 400 47.19 6.71 -14.89
N ALA A 401 48.29 6.94 -14.17
CA ALA A 401 49.01 8.21 -14.17
C ALA A 401 49.51 8.58 -15.57
N ALA A 402 49.60 9.88 -15.86
CA ALA A 402 50.17 10.35 -17.11
C ALA A 402 51.60 9.79 -17.34
N PRO A 403 52.00 9.47 -18.60
CA PRO A 403 53.30 8.87 -18.91
C PRO A 403 54.51 9.64 -18.34
N ASP A 404 54.39 10.96 -18.22
CA ASP A 404 55.43 11.84 -17.68
C ASP A 404 55.69 11.60 -16.18
N LEU A 405 54.65 11.26 -15.42
CA LEU A 405 54.76 10.94 -13.99
C LEU A 405 55.29 9.53 -13.75
N GLN A 406 54.88 8.56 -14.58
CA GLN A 406 55.34 7.16 -14.48
C GLN A 406 56.85 7.02 -14.73
N ARG A 407 57.46 7.95 -15.49
CA ARG A 407 58.89 7.98 -15.80
C ARG A 407 59.73 8.77 -14.78
N ASN A 408 59.13 9.28 -13.69
CA ASN A 408 59.83 10.07 -12.68
C ASN A 408 60.36 9.19 -11.52
N ARG A 409 61.68 9.13 -11.36
CA ARG A 409 62.37 8.34 -10.31
C ARG A 409 61.96 8.74 -8.88
N ALA A 410 61.90 10.04 -8.59
CA ALA A 410 61.54 10.54 -7.26
C ALA A 410 60.09 10.18 -6.92
N PHE A 411 59.21 10.19 -7.93
CA PHE A 411 57.82 9.80 -7.81
C PHE A 411 57.66 8.29 -7.52
N ALA A 412 58.46 7.44 -8.18
CA ALA A 412 58.45 5.99 -7.97
C ALA A 412 58.92 5.58 -6.56
N VAL A 413 59.94 6.23 -6.00
CA VAL A 413 60.39 5.99 -4.62
C VAL A 413 59.29 6.34 -3.61
N ALA A 414 58.65 7.51 -3.77
CA ALA A 414 57.56 7.93 -2.92
C ALA A 414 56.36 6.97 -2.97
N ALA A 415 56.05 6.42 -4.16
CA ALA A 415 55.01 5.42 -4.35
C ALA A 415 55.30 4.09 -3.62
N VAL A 416 56.53 3.55 -3.73
CA VAL A 416 56.93 2.26 -3.14
C VAL A 416 57.02 2.31 -1.62
N GLN A 417 57.46 3.44 -1.07
CA GLN A 417 57.47 3.66 0.39
C GLN A 417 56.05 3.67 0.98
N ARG A 418 55.09 4.28 0.27
CA ARG A 418 53.69 4.27 0.70
C ARG A 418 53.03 2.90 0.52
N ASN A 419 53.39 2.17 -0.54
CA ASN A 419 52.83 0.84 -0.81
C ASN A 419 53.82 -0.06 -1.57
N ASN A 420 54.31 -1.13 -0.93
CA ASN A 420 55.31 -2.03 -1.53
C ASN A 420 54.78 -2.80 -2.77
N VAL A 421 53.46 -2.89 -2.94
CA VAL A 421 52.83 -3.48 -4.13
C VAL A 421 53.03 -2.59 -5.35
N ALA A 422 53.25 -1.29 -5.16
CA ALA A 422 53.59 -0.36 -6.24
C ALA A 422 54.87 -0.77 -6.98
N LEU A 423 55.81 -1.51 -6.34
CA LEU A 423 57.03 -2.01 -7.00
C LEU A 423 56.72 -2.86 -8.25
N ARG A 424 55.52 -3.47 -8.32
CA ARG A 424 55.05 -4.20 -9.51
C ARG A 424 54.57 -3.27 -10.62
N SER A 425 53.99 -2.13 -10.28
CA SER A 425 53.40 -1.14 -11.19
C SER A 425 54.39 -0.07 -11.67
N VAL A 426 55.55 0.03 -11.01
CA VAL A 426 56.63 0.95 -11.41
C VAL A 426 57.27 0.48 -12.73
N ALA A 427 57.72 1.45 -13.53
CA ALA A 427 58.46 1.21 -14.77
C ALA A 427 59.63 0.22 -14.55
N GLU A 428 59.89 -0.64 -15.54
CA GLU A 428 60.86 -1.74 -15.41
C GLU A 428 62.26 -1.28 -14.98
N GLU A 429 62.65 -0.06 -15.37
CA GLU A 429 63.94 0.56 -15.08
C GLU A 429 64.23 0.71 -13.58
N PHE A 430 63.21 0.90 -12.72
CA PHE A 430 63.40 1.15 -11.29
C PHE A 430 63.26 -0.11 -10.41
N ARG A 431 62.94 -1.29 -10.99
CA ARG A 431 62.88 -2.55 -10.23
C ARG A 431 64.25 -3.05 -9.76
N CYS A 432 65.33 -2.54 -10.35
CA CYS A 432 66.71 -2.90 -10.04
C CYS A 432 67.48 -1.77 -9.31
N ASP A 433 66.78 -0.72 -8.88
CA ASP A 433 67.39 0.40 -8.17
C ASP A 433 67.62 0.05 -6.68
N ARG A 434 68.86 0.22 -6.22
CA ARG A 434 69.29 -0.14 -4.84
C ARG A 434 68.47 0.58 -3.76
N GLU A 435 68.10 1.83 -3.98
CA GLU A 435 67.36 2.64 -3.01
C GLU A 435 65.88 2.22 -2.95
N VAL A 436 65.28 1.93 -4.11
CA VAL A 436 63.89 1.45 -4.21
C VAL A 436 63.75 0.06 -3.57
N VAL A 437 64.76 -0.80 -3.71
CA VAL A 437 64.77 -2.18 -3.19
C VAL A 437 65.03 -2.25 -1.69
N LEU A 438 65.96 -1.43 -1.15
CA LEU A 438 66.23 -1.39 0.29
C LEU A 438 64.97 -0.96 1.06
N ALA A 439 64.28 0.08 0.59
CA ALA A 439 63.01 0.52 1.15
C ALA A 439 61.95 -0.59 1.16
N ALA A 440 61.98 -1.52 0.19
CA ALA A 440 61.09 -2.67 0.15
C ALA A 440 61.48 -3.78 1.16
N VAL A 441 62.78 -4.09 1.34
CA VAL A 441 63.25 -5.17 2.25
C VAL A 441 63.06 -4.79 3.72
N GLU A 442 63.28 -3.54 4.09
CA GLU A 442 63.03 -3.04 5.45
C GLU A 442 61.54 -3.17 5.85
N SER A 443 60.64 -3.01 4.87
CA SER A 443 59.20 -3.21 5.08
C SER A 443 58.81 -4.70 5.23
N SER A 444 59.54 -5.64 4.61
CA SER A 444 59.22 -7.08 4.65
C SER A 444 60.43 -7.99 4.35
N GLY A 445 60.86 -8.80 5.32
CA GLY A 445 61.97 -9.76 5.17
C GLY A 445 61.75 -10.88 4.13
N ARG A 446 60.51 -11.05 3.64
CA ARG A 446 60.18 -11.95 2.51
C ARG A 446 60.53 -11.35 1.15
N ALA A 447 60.82 -10.05 1.09
CA ALA A 447 61.25 -9.38 -0.12
C ALA A 447 62.55 -9.98 -0.67
N LEU A 448 63.43 -10.56 0.18
CA LEU A 448 64.68 -11.24 -0.22
C LEU A 448 64.48 -12.37 -1.27
N ARG A 449 63.26 -12.89 -1.39
CA ARG A 449 62.86 -13.83 -2.43
C ARG A 449 62.70 -13.17 -3.81
N THR A 450 62.11 -11.97 -3.85
CA THR A 450 61.79 -11.23 -5.08
C THR A 450 62.92 -10.30 -5.52
N VAL A 451 63.91 -10.06 -4.67
CA VAL A 451 65.10 -9.26 -5.01
C VAL A 451 66.14 -10.10 -5.79
N GLY A 452 66.94 -9.42 -6.62
CA GLY A 452 68.07 -9.99 -7.35
C GLY A 452 69.14 -10.66 -6.47
N ARG A 453 69.95 -11.54 -7.07
CA ARG A 453 70.94 -12.40 -6.37
C ARG A 453 72.01 -11.62 -5.59
N GLU A 454 72.31 -10.40 -6.03
CA GLU A 454 73.32 -9.52 -5.45
C GLU A 454 73.03 -9.21 -3.97
N PHE A 455 71.76 -9.04 -3.61
CA PHE A 455 71.33 -8.70 -2.25
C PHE A 455 71.28 -9.90 -1.28
N ARG A 456 71.60 -11.13 -1.74
CA ARG A 456 71.65 -12.34 -0.89
C ARG A 456 73.04 -12.65 -0.32
N HIS A 457 74.06 -11.95 -0.81
CA HIS A 457 75.46 -12.08 -0.38
C HIS A 457 75.81 -11.03 0.68
N ASP A 458 74.95 -10.03 0.86
CA ASP A 458 75.17 -8.94 1.79
C ASP A 458 74.78 -9.33 3.22
N ARG A 459 75.78 -9.33 4.11
CA ARG A 459 75.62 -9.69 5.53
C ARG A 459 74.57 -8.83 6.23
N GLU A 460 74.45 -7.54 5.88
CA GLU A 460 73.52 -6.61 6.54
C GLU A 460 72.08 -6.90 6.13
N PHE A 461 71.83 -7.11 4.83
CA PHE A 461 70.51 -7.50 4.32
C PHE A 461 70.08 -8.87 4.88
N VAL A 462 71.02 -9.81 4.96
CA VAL A 462 70.77 -11.16 5.50
C VAL A 462 70.46 -11.13 6.99
N LEU A 463 71.23 -10.36 7.79
CA LEU A 463 70.98 -10.26 9.22
C LEU A 463 69.62 -9.58 9.50
N ALA A 464 69.31 -8.49 8.78
CA ALA A 464 68.01 -7.81 8.88
C ALA A 464 66.84 -8.74 8.51
N ALA A 465 67.06 -9.66 7.57
CA ALA A 465 66.06 -10.65 7.18
C ALA A 465 65.94 -11.84 8.15
N VAL A 466 67.05 -12.40 8.64
CA VAL A 466 67.07 -13.53 9.60
C VAL A 466 66.45 -13.15 10.94
N GLN A 467 66.67 -11.91 11.39
CA GLN A 467 66.01 -11.38 12.59
C GLN A 467 64.49 -11.29 12.46
N ARG A 468 63.98 -11.05 11.25
CA ARG A 468 62.53 -11.01 10.97
C ARG A 468 61.98 -12.40 10.64
N ASN A 469 62.80 -13.32 10.12
CA ASN A 469 62.43 -14.68 9.74
C ASN A 469 63.65 -15.63 9.72
N GLY A 470 63.76 -16.55 10.69
CA GLY A 470 64.93 -17.43 10.89
C GLY A 470 65.19 -18.45 9.77
N ILE A 471 64.17 -18.76 8.97
CA ILE A 471 64.31 -19.59 7.76
C ILE A 471 65.08 -18.85 6.66
N ALA A 472 65.25 -17.52 6.79
CA ALA A 472 66.08 -16.76 5.88
C ALA A 472 67.51 -17.32 5.79
N LEU A 473 68.01 -18.01 6.84
CA LEU A 473 69.30 -18.73 6.88
C LEU A 473 69.44 -19.79 5.77
N ALA A 474 68.34 -20.33 5.26
CA ALA A 474 68.36 -21.26 4.13
C ALA A 474 68.66 -20.57 2.80
N TYR A 475 68.27 -19.30 2.65
CA TYR A 475 68.47 -18.50 1.44
C TYR A 475 69.79 -17.71 1.46
N THR A 476 70.62 -17.89 2.50
CA THR A 476 71.95 -17.29 2.66
C THR A 476 73.06 -18.18 2.11
N VAL A 477 74.23 -17.59 1.92
CA VAL A 477 75.47 -18.27 1.56
C VAL A 477 76.07 -19.06 2.74
N GLU A 478 76.89 -20.06 2.43
CA GLU A 478 77.48 -21.04 3.37
C GLU A 478 78.40 -20.41 4.43
N GLU A 479 79.12 -19.35 4.06
CA GLU A 479 80.03 -18.60 4.94
C GLU A 479 79.30 -18.05 6.18
N LEU A 480 78.05 -17.57 6.01
CA LEU A 480 77.25 -17.00 7.09
C LEU A 480 76.57 -18.05 7.99
N ARG A 481 76.74 -19.35 7.71
CA ARG A 481 76.23 -20.47 8.52
C ARG A 481 77.19 -20.95 9.61
N HIS A 482 78.44 -20.47 9.57
CA HIS A 482 79.45 -20.72 10.60
C HIS A 482 79.40 -19.67 11.71
N ASP A 483 78.72 -18.54 11.48
CA ASP A 483 78.59 -17.44 12.42
C ASP A 483 77.67 -17.84 13.58
N ARG A 484 78.24 -17.99 14.78
CA ARG A 484 77.53 -18.36 16.01
C ARG A 484 76.38 -17.39 16.30
N GLU A 485 76.52 -16.10 16.01
CA GLU A 485 75.47 -15.11 16.29
C GLU A 485 74.31 -15.23 15.31
N ILE A 486 74.59 -15.39 14.01
CA ILE A 486 73.54 -15.60 12.99
C ILE A 486 72.81 -16.92 13.25
N VAL A 487 73.55 -17.99 13.60
CA VAL A 487 72.98 -19.31 13.91
C VAL A 487 72.17 -19.26 15.20
N LEU A 488 72.65 -18.63 16.28
CA LEU A 488 71.85 -18.49 17.51
C LEU A 488 70.63 -17.59 17.31
N ALA A 489 70.75 -16.51 16.52
CA ALA A 489 69.60 -15.67 16.16
C ALA A 489 68.56 -16.45 15.33
N ALA A 490 69.02 -17.31 14.43
CA ALA A 490 68.16 -18.20 13.66
C ALA A 490 67.53 -19.30 14.51
N VAL A 491 68.29 -19.97 15.39
CA VAL A 491 67.83 -21.02 16.32
C VAL A 491 66.84 -20.48 17.35
N ARG A 492 67.03 -19.24 17.79
CA ARG A 492 66.08 -18.53 18.67
C ARG A 492 64.75 -18.25 17.98
N ASN A 493 64.76 -17.94 16.69
CA ASN A 493 63.53 -17.77 15.90
C ASN A 493 62.94 -19.14 15.47
N ASN A 494 63.79 -20.14 15.17
CA ASN A 494 63.41 -21.47 14.71
C ASN A 494 64.51 -22.52 15.02
N GLY A 495 64.27 -23.43 15.98
CA GLY A 495 65.24 -24.43 16.45
C GLY A 495 65.77 -25.43 15.41
N THR A 496 65.01 -25.65 14.33
CA THR A 496 65.45 -26.49 13.19
C THR A 496 66.54 -25.81 12.36
N ALA A 497 66.74 -24.50 12.52
CA ALA A 497 67.86 -23.78 11.92
C ALA A 497 69.22 -24.36 12.34
N PHE A 498 69.28 -25.08 13.47
CA PHE A 498 70.50 -25.75 13.94
C PHE A 498 70.99 -26.85 12.98
N ALA A 499 70.10 -27.43 12.16
CA ALA A 499 70.49 -28.38 11.13
C ALA A 499 71.33 -27.75 10.01
N TYR A 500 71.21 -26.43 9.80
CA TYR A 500 72.01 -25.69 8.82
C TYR A 500 73.29 -25.09 9.44
N ALA A 501 73.55 -25.35 10.73
CA ALA A 501 74.75 -24.91 11.44
C ALA A 501 75.96 -25.81 11.15
N ALA A 502 77.16 -25.28 11.30
CA ALA A 502 78.41 -26.02 11.12
C ALA A 502 78.60 -27.19 12.12
N GLU A 503 79.26 -28.27 11.69
CA GLU A 503 79.45 -29.52 12.47
C GLU A 503 80.17 -29.31 13.81
N GLU A 504 81.06 -28.32 13.89
CA GLU A 504 81.83 -27.99 15.09
C GLU A 504 80.92 -27.59 16.26
N LEU A 505 79.81 -26.91 15.97
CA LEU A 505 78.84 -26.47 16.98
C LEU A 505 77.95 -27.62 17.47
N GLN A 506 77.87 -28.74 16.75
CA GLN A 506 77.02 -29.89 17.08
C GLN A 506 77.65 -30.85 18.09
N CYS A 507 78.97 -30.75 18.33
CA CYS A 507 79.72 -31.66 19.21
C CYS A 507 80.03 -31.09 20.60
N ASP A 508 79.75 -29.81 20.84
CA ASP A 508 80.05 -29.12 22.11
C ASP A 508 78.93 -29.34 23.15
N PRO A 509 79.19 -30.01 24.29
CA PRO A 509 78.15 -30.33 25.28
C PRO A 509 77.50 -29.10 25.91
N GLU A 510 78.26 -28.02 26.11
CA GLU A 510 77.74 -26.79 26.72
C GLU A 510 76.94 -25.99 25.69
N PHE A 511 77.41 -25.92 24.44
CA PHE A 511 76.65 -25.30 23.35
C PHE A 511 75.37 -26.09 23.03
N VAL A 512 75.41 -27.43 23.11
CA VAL A 512 74.23 -28.29 22.94
C VAL A 512 73.24 -28.09 24.09
N LEU A 513 73.69 -27.98 25.34
CA LEU A 513 72.79 -27.67 26.46
C LEU A 513 72.18 -26.26 26.32
N GLU A 514 72.95 -25.26 25.85
CA GLU A 514 72.45 -23.92 25.56
C GLU A 514 71.46 -23.92 24.39
N ALA A 515 71.73 -24.68 23.34
CA ALA A 515 70.82 -24.87 22.21
C ALA A 515 69.55 -25.64 22.64
N VAL A 516 69.64 -26.63 23.53
CA VAL A 516 68.53 -27.42 24.09
C VAL A 516 67.65 -26.58 25.03
N GLU A 517 68.25 -25.63 25.74
CA GLU A 517 67.55 -24.63 26.55
C GLU A 517 66.73 -23.68 25.65
N ARG A 518 67.29 -23.24 24.51
CA ARG A 518 66.56 -22.42 23.52
C ARG A 518 65.54 -23.23 22.72
N SER A 519 65.85 -24.49 22.41
CA SER A 519 64.97 -25.43 21.70
C SER A 519 65.37 -26.89 21.95
N GLY A 520 64.49 -27.68 22.58
CA GLY A 520 64.77 -29.10 22.92
C GLY A 520 65.06 -30.01 21.72
N SER A 521 64.69 -29.59 20.51
CA SER A 521 65.02 -30.27 19.25
C SER A 521 66.51 -30.28 18.91
N ALA A 522 67.30 -29.40 19.51
CA ALA A 522 68.75 -29.35 19.32
C ALA A 522 69.45 -30.65 19.77
N LEU A 523 68.88 -31.38 20.76
CA LEU A 523 69.43 -32.64 21.26
C LEU A 523 69.50 -33.75 20.19
N GLN A 524 68.60 -33.70 19.19
CA GLN A 524 68.58 -34.67 18.09
C GLN A 524 69.81 -34.57 17.20
N TRP A 525 70.32 -33.35 17.03
CA TRP A 525 71.44 -33.02 16.16
C TRP A 525 72.77 -32.95 16.93
N ALA A 526 72.74 -33.25 18.23
CA ALA A 526 73.93 -33.45 19.04
C ALA A 526 74.60 -34.81 18.72
N LYS A 527 75.92 -34.86 18.88
CA LYS A 527 76.72 -36.06 18.62
C LYS A 527 76.31 -37.25 19.52
N LEU A 528 76.42 -38.47 18.98
CA LEU A 528 75.96 -39.72 19.59
C LEU A 528 76.50 -39.98 21.01
N GLU A 529 77.74 -39.58 21.28
CA GLU A 529 78.44 -39.78 22.57
C GLU A 529 77.68 -39.14 23.75
N LEU A 530 77.05 -37.97 23.55
CA LEU A 530 76.29 -37.25 24.58
C LEU A 530 74.91 -37.87 24.83
N ARG A 531 74.36 -38.60 23.86
CA ARG A 531 73.00 -39.13 23.91
C ARG A 531 72.88 -40.43 24.73
N LEU A 532 74.00 -41.08 25.09
CA LEU A 532 74.04 -42.36 25.80
C LEU A 532 74.21 -42.25 27.34
N ASP A 533 74.55 -41.08 27.87
CA ASP A 533 74.75 -40.90 29.33
C ASP A 533 73.40 -40.65 30.06
N ARG A 534 72.94 -41.63 30.87
CA ARG A 534 71.70 -41.55 31.66
C ARG A 534 71.64 -40.32 32.57
N ARG A 535 72.77 -39.84 33.09
CA ARG A 535 72.83 -38.65 33.95
C ARG A 535 72.72 -37.36 33.15
N PHE A 536 73.42 -37.28 32.01
CA PHE A 536 73.28 -36.17 31.06
C PHE A 536 71.84 -36.06 30.55
N VAL A 537 71.24 -37.19 30.20
CA VAL A 537 69.86 -37.26 29.70
C VAL A 537 68.84 -36.84 30.75
N LEU A 538 68.96 -37.31 32.01
CA LEU A 538 68.09 -36.83 33.09
C LEU A 538 68.27 -35.32 33.33
N ARG A 539 69.49 -34.78 33.24
CA ARG A 539 69.75 -33.32 33.33
C ARG A 539 69.15 -32.55 32.15
N ALA A 540 69.22 -33.08 30.94
CA ALA A 540 68.59 -32.50 29.76
C ALA A 540 67.07 -32.49 29.88
N ILE A 541 66.46 -33.55 30.42
CA ILE A 541 65.01 -33.67 30.65
C ILE A 541 64.53 -32.71 31.75
N CYS A 542 65.33 -32.50 32.80
CA CYS A 542 65.04 -31.49 33.82
C CYS A 542 65.10 -30.05 33.26
N ARG A 543 65.96 -29.78 32.28
CA ARG A 543 66.08 -28.46 31.63
C ARG A 543 65.01 -28.23 30.57
N ASN A 544 64.65 -29.28 29.84
CA ASN A 544 63.58 -29.28 28.86
C ASN A 544 62.99 -30.69 28.75
N SER A 545 61.77 -30.91 29.25
CA SER A 545 61.13 -32.22 29.26
C SER A 545 60.94 -32.82 27.87
N ALA A 546 60.93 -31.98 26.82
CA ALA A 546 60.90 -32.40 25.42
C ALA A 546 62.19 -33.11 24.95
N ALA A 547 63.28 -33.06 25.71
CA ALA A 547 64.49 -33.82 25.42
C ALA A 547 64.25 -35.34 25.38
N LEU A 548 63.27 -35.84 26.15
CA LEU A 548 62.99 -37.27 26.26
C LEU A 548 62.51 -37.90 24.94
N CYS A 549 61.94 -37.16 23.98
CA CYS A 549 61.52 -37.68 22.66
C CYS A 549 62.66 -37.83 21.64
N HIS A 550 63.83 -37.21 21.85
CA HIS A 550 64.93 -37.22 20.89
C HIS A 550 66.04 -38.25 21.23
N LEU A 551 65.82 -39.13 22.21
CA LEU A 551 66.71 -40.26 22.52
C LEU A 551 66.63 -41.37 21.46
N THR A 552 67.79 -41.93 21.09
CA THR A 552 67.95 -42.93 20.02
C THR A 552 67.90 -44.39 20.48
N GLU A 553 68.03 -44.70 21.78
CA GLU A 553 67.96 -46.09 22.29
C GLU A 553 66.69 -46.35 23.11
N ASP A 554 65.91 -47.34 22.68
CA ASP A 554 64.58 -47.68 23.20
C ASP A 554 64.56 -48.20 24.65
N GLY A 555 65.68 -48.67 25.20
CA GLY A 555 65.69 -49.36 26.50
C GLY A 555 65.19 -48.53 27.70
N LEU A 556 65.39 -47.21 27.68
CA LEU A 556 65.02 -46.32 28.79
C LEU A 556 63.54 -45.92 28.80
N ARG A 557 62.90 -45.91 27.62
CA ARG A 557 61.47 -45.56 27.50
C ARG A 557 60.54 -46.70 27.90
N HIS A 558 61.03 -47.94 27.92
CA HIS A 558 60.28 -49.16 28.26
C HIS A 558 60.42 -49.58 29.74
N ASP A 559 61.32 -48.95 30.50
CA ASP A 559 61.52 -49.25 31.92
C ASP A 559 60.45 -48.56 32.77
N ARG A 560 59.49 -49.35 33.27
CA ARG A 560 58.40 -48.88 34.16
C ARG A 560 58.93 -48.14 35.40
N GLY A 561 60.07 -48.55 35.95
CA GLY A 561 60.68 -47.92 37.12
C GLY A 561 61.25 -46.54 36.79
N PHE A 562 61.97 -46.43 35.67
CA PHE A 562 62.53 -45.16 35.18
C PHE A 562 61.42 -44.16 34.79
N VAL A 563 60.38 -44.63 34.10
CA VAL A 563 59.24 -43.80 33.68
C VAL A 563 58.42 -43.34 34.90
N LEU A 564 58.16 -44.21 35.89
CA LEU A 564 57.47 -43.81 37.11
C LEU A 564 58.25 -42.70 37.87
N GLN A 565 59.57 -42.82 37.95
CA GLN A 565 60.42 -41.78 38.56
C GLN A 565 60.39 -40.48 37.77
N ALA A 566 60.40 -40.54 36.44
CA ALA A 566 60.28 -39.37 35.60
C ALA A 566 58.91 -38.69 35.74
N VAL A 567 57.82 -39.47 35.79
CA VAL A 567 56.43 -39.00 35.93
C VAL A 567 56.16 -38.38 37.32
N GLN A 568 56.76 -38.93 38.37
CA GLN A 568 56.65 -38.37 39.72
C GLN A 568 57.37 -37.03 39.87
N GLN A 569 58.46 -36.79 39.13
CA GLN A 569 59.19 -35.52 39.14
C GLN A 569 58.59 -34.48 38.18
N SER A 570 58.02 -34.94 37.07
CA SER A 570 57.29 -34.11 36.12
C SER A 570 56.24 -34.98 35.42
N GLY A 571 54.95 -34.73 35.67
CA GLY A 571 53.85 -35.47 35.04
C GLY A 571 53.89 -35.45 33.50
N ALA A 572 54.50 -34.40 32.92
CA ALA A 572 54.77 -34.26 31.48
C ALA A 572 55.72 -35.33 30.91
N ALA A 573 56.47 -36.06 31.75
CA ALA A 573 57.36 -37.14 31.32
C ALA A 573 56.59 -38.35 30.76
N LEU A 574 55.31 -38.54 31.12
CA LEU A 574 54.47 -39.62 30.59
C LEU A 574 54.34 -39.55 29.07
N ARG A 575 54.41 -38.33 28.48
CA ARG A 575 54.34 -38.08 27.03
C ARG A 575 55.31 -38.92 26.22
N TYR A 576 56.48 -39.19 26.80
CA TYR A 576 57.62 -39.74 26.10
C TYR A 576 57.97 -41.16 26.59
N ALA A 577 57.10 -41.76 27.42
CA ALA A 577 57.14 -43.16 27.79
C ALA A 577 56.73 -44.06 26.60
N SER A 578 57.10 -45.34 26.65
CA SER A 578 56.67 -46.33 25.65
C SER A 578 55.15 -46.47 25.60
N GLU A 579 54.62 -46.83 24.42
CA GLU A 579 53.18 -47.03 24.22
C GLU A 579 52.56 -47.95 25.27
N GLU A 580 53.20 -49.08 25.56
CA GLU A 580 52.71 -50.06 26.54
C GLU A 580 52.48 -49.44 27.93
N LEU A 581 53.38 -48.56 28.38
CA LEU A 581 53.30 -47.92 29.68
C LEU A 581 52.31 -46.75 29.72
N ARG A 582 52.03 -46.12 28.57
CA ARG A 582 50.96 -45.11 28.45
C ARG A 582 49.57 -45.74 28.55
N HIS A 583 49.44 -47.05 28.34
CA HIS A 583 48.20 -47.83 28.53
C HIS A 583 48.08 -48.46 29.93
N ASP A 584 48.96 -48.17 30.88
CA ASP A 584 48.82 -48.62 32.27
C ASP A 584 47.89 -47.64 33.02
N ARG A 585 46.67 -48.10 33.39
CA ARG A 585 45.67 -47.28 34.13
C ARG A 585 46.22 -46.74 35.45
N GLY A 586 47.11 -47.47 36.12
CA GLY A 586 47.70 -47.06 37.39
C GLY A 586 48.74 -45.94 37.21
N LEU A 587 49.62 -46.06 36.20
CA LEU A 587 50.56 -45.00 35.83
C LEU A 587 49.83 -43.74 35.35
N ALA A 588 48.78 -43.92 34.54
CA ALA A 588 47.97 -42.84 34.01
C ALA A 588 47.27 -42.03 35.11
N LEU A 589 46.61 -42.70 36.07
CA LEU A 589 45.96 -42.02 37.20
C LEU A 589 46.97 -41.34 38.13
N ALA A 590 48.14 -41.98 38.38
CA ALA A 590 49.21 -41.37 39.17
C ALA A 590 49.79 -40.10 38.49
N ALA A 591 49.91 -40.12 37.16
CA ALA A 591 50.34 -38.96 36.40
C ALA A 591 49.29 -37.84 36.46
N VAL A 592 48.01 -38.15 36.25
CA VAL A 592 46.88 -37.19 36.32
C VAL A 592 46.69 -36.61 37.73
N GLN A 593 47.02 -37.38 38.76
CA GLN A 593 47.03 -36.91 40.14
C GLN A 593 48.15 -35.87 40.39
N SER A 594 49.33 -36.07 39.80
CA SER A 594 50.46 -35.15 39.93
C SER A 594 50.34 -33.88 39.07
N ASP A 595 49.83 -34.03 37.85
CA ASP A 595 49.63 -32.97 36.87
C ASP A 595 48.42 -33.35 35.99
N GLY A 596 47.37 -32.52 36.03
CA GLY A 596 46.17 -32.75 35.21
C GLY A 596 46.49 -32.82 33.71
N ALA A 597 47.58 -32.18 33.27
CA ALA A 597 48.06 -32.20 31.88
C ALA A 597 48.56 -33.57 31.42
N ALA A 598 48.88 -34.47 32.36
CA ALA A 598 49.30 -35.82 32.02
C ALA A 598 48.21 -36.64 31.33
N LEU A 599 46.93 -36.22 31.41
CA LEU A 599 45.83 -36.86 30.70
C LEU A 599 46.04 -36.84 29.17
N LEU A 600 46.71 -35.82 28.62
CA LEU A 600 47.06 -35.71 27.19
C LEU A 600 48.01 -36.82 26.72
N HIS A 601 48.67 -37.49 27.65
CA HIS A 601 49.80 -38.38 27.40
C HIS A 601 49.49 -39.83 27.73
N VAL A 602 48.27 -40.12 28.16
CA VAL A 602 47.75 -41.47 28.32
C VAL A 602 47.43 -42.06 26.95
N GLY A 603 47.47 -43.39 26.83
CA GLY A 603 47.12 -44.12 25.61
C GLY A 603 45.79 -43.62 25.02
N GLU A 604 45.76 -43.47 23.69
CA GLU A 604 44.64 -42.89 22.94
C GLU A 604 43.31 -43.56 23.29
N ALA A 605 43.29 -44.90 23.36
CA ALA A 605 42.11 -45.66 23.74
C ALA A 605 41.51 -45.26 25.10
N MET A 606 42.33 -44.83 26.06
CA MET A 606 41.85 -44.39 27.39
C MET A 606 41.41 -42.93 27.38
N ARG A 607 42.00 -42.10 26.52
CA ARG A 607 41.61 -40.69 26.37
C ARG A 607 40.21 -40.54 25.75
N HIS A 608 39.79 -41.48 24.92
CA HIS A 608 38.42 -41.56 24.39
C HIS A 608 37.46 -42.42 25.26
N ASP A 609 37.98 -43.17 26.24
CA ASP A 609 37.16 -43.94 27.17
C ASP A 609 36.42 -42.99 28.13
N ARG A 610 35.15 -42.74 27.82
CA ARG A 610 34.25 -41.87 28.59
C ARG A 610 34.21 -42.28 30.07
N ALA A 611 34.33 -43.56 30.40
CA ALA A 611 34.34 -44.02 31.79
C ALA A 611 35.65 -43.69 32.51
N PHE A 612 36.79 -43.87 31.83
CA PHE A 612 38.10 -43.48 32.36
C PHE A 612 38.20 -41.97 32.55
N VAL A 613 37.78 -41.18 31.55
CA VAL A 613 37.79 -39.71 31.63
C VAL A 613 36.88 -39.22 32.76
N MET A 614 35.69 -39.81 32.93
CA MET A 614 34.83 -39.48 34.07
C MET A 614 35.48 -39.82 35.42
N ALA A 615 36.22 -40.92 35.53
CA ALA A 615 36.98 -41.25 36.74
C ALA A 615 38.16 -40.28 36.98
N ALA A 616 38.87 -39.88 35.92
CA ALA A 616 39.93 -38.88 35.99
C ALA A 616 39.42 -37.51 36.47
N LEU A 617 38.24 -37.09 35.99
CA LEU A 617 37.56 -35.85 36.38
C LEU A 617 37.02 -35.86 37.81
N GLN A 618 36.77 -37.05 38.39
CA GLN A 618 36.45 -37.19 39.81
C GLN A 618 37.68 -37.01 40.70
N VAL A 619 38.84 -37.48 40.24
CA VAL A 619 40.11 -37.42 40.99
C VAL A 619 40.73 -36.02 40.92
N ASN A 620 40.73 -35.40 39.75
CA ASN A 620 41.24 -34.04 39.55
C ASN A 620 40.38 -33.28 38.55
N ALA A 621 39.62 -32.30 39.04
CA ALA A 621 38.75 -31.47 38.21
C ALA A 621 39.54 -30.63 37.17
N ALA A 622 40.82 -30.32 37.42
CA ALA A 622 41.67 -29.61 36.45
C ALA A 622 42.05 -30.48 35.24
N ALA A 623 41.84 -31.80 35.32
CA ALA A 623 42.03 -32.68 34.17
C ALA A 623 41.04 -32.38 33.02
N LEU A 624 39.94 -31.65 33.29
CA LEU A 624 38.99 -31.21 32.25
C LEU A 624 39.65 -30.35 31.18
N GLU A 625 40.67 -29.55 31.53
CA GLU A 625 41.44 -28.74 30.57
C GLU A 625 42.17 -29.60 29.53
N HIS A 626 42.36 -30.89 29.82
CA HIS A 626 43.23 -31.81 29.08
C HIS A 626 42.51 -33.04 28.52
N VAL A 627 41.19 -33.08 28.65
CA VAL A 627 40.33 -34.08 28.01
C VAL A 627 40.39 -33.93 26.48
N VAL A 628 40.10 -35.00 25.73
CA VAL A 628 40.03 -34.91 24.26
C VAL A 628 39.05 -33.84 23.82
N GLU A 629 39.40 -33.13 22.74
CA GLU A 629 38.62 -32.01 22.22
C GLU A 629 37.17 -32.40 21.89
N GLU A 630 36.98 -33.61 21.37
CA GLU A 630 35.66 -34.21 21.11
C GLU A 630 34.77 -34.19 22.35
N LEU A 631 35.28 -34.64 23.50
CA LEU A 631 34.52 -34.67 24.76
C LEU A 631 34.49 -33.29 25.43
N ARG A 632 35.50 -32.43 25.25
CA ARG A 632 35.49 -31.04 25.78
C ARG A 632 34.52 -30.11 25.07
N HIS A 633 34.15 -30.42 23.82
CA HIS A 633 33.16 -29.65 23.04
C HIS A 633 31.83 -30.38 22.90
N ASP A 634 31.76 -31.67 23.27
CA ASP A 634 30.51 -32.40 23.40
C ASP A 634 29.68 -31.76 24.51
N GLN A 635 28.72 -30.93 24.08
CA GLN A 635 27.79 -30.25 24.97
C GLN A 635 27.00 -31.25 25.81
N GLU A 636 26.66 -32.42 25.29
CA GLU A 636 25.92 -33.45 26.01
C GLU A 636 26.79 -34.11 27.08
N PHE A 637 28.06 -34.40 26.78
CA PHE A 637 29.03 -34.86 27.78
C PHE A 637 29.24 -33.83 28.87
N LEU A 638 29.44 -32.56 28.53
CA LEU A 638 29.61 -31.50 29.53
C LEU A 638 28.35 -31.28 30.37
N LEU A 639 27.15 -31.42 29.80
CA LEU A 639 25.90 -31.44 30.56
C LEU A 639 25.82 -32.63 31.53
N GLN A 640 26.31 -33.81 31.14
CA GLN A 640 26.40 -34.98 32.04
C GLN A 640 27.46 -34.80 33.14
N VAL A 641 28.58 -34.15 32.83
CA VAL A 641 29.61 -33.76 33.80
C VAL A 641 29.05 -32.74 34.79
N ALA A 642 28.32 -31.72 34.29
CA ALA A 642 27.65 -30.70 35.09
C ALA A 642 26.72 -31.31 36.14
N ALA A 643 25.95 -32.34 35.76
CA ALA A 643 25.01 -33.01 36.65
C ALA A 643 25.70 -33.81 37.79
N ARG A 644 26.97 -34.20 37.65
CA ARG A 644 27.68 -35.08 38.62
C ARG A 644 28.78 -34.38 39.41
N ASN A 645 29.49 -33.43 38.79
CA ASN A 645 30.51 -32.61 39.45
C ASN A 645 30.46 -31.17 38.89
N PRO A 646 29.63 -30.29 39.48
CA PRO A 646 29.48 -28.91 39.04
C PRO A 646 30.81 -28.12 39.08
N ALA A 647 31.73 -28.50 39.97
CA ALA A 647 33.05 -27.88 40.09
C ALA A 647 34.00 -28.25 38.94
N ALA A 648 33.67 -29.21 38.07
CA ALA A 648 34.41 -29.47 36.84
C ALA A 648 34.14 -28.38 35.80
N LEU A 649 32.91 -27.81 35.76
CA LEU A 649 32.53 -26.79 34.79
C LEU A 649 33.31 -25.48 34.91
N ARG A 650 33.97 -25.20 36.05
CA ARG A 650 34.89 -24.06 36.19
C ARG A 650 36.12 -24.14 35.27
N PHE A 651 36.45 -25.35 34.84
CA PHE A 651 37.56 -25.67 33.92
C PHE A 651 37.06 -25.98 32.50
N ALA A 652 35.76 -25.79 32.23
CA ALA A 652 35.25 -25.88 30.87
C ALA A 652 35.89 -24.78 30.00
N PRO A 653 36.01 -24.99 28.68
CA PRO A 653 36.58 -24.01 27.77
C PRO A 653 35.94 -22.64 27.97
N GLU A 654 36.76 -21.58 27.94
CA GLU A 654 36.26 -20.21 28.06
C GLU A 654 35.27 -19.89 26.94
N GLU A 655 35.46 -20.46 25.76
CA GLU A 655 34.53 -20.36 24.62
C GLU A 655 33.10 -20.79 24.97
N LEU A 656 32.94 -21.87 25.74
CA LEU A 656 31.62 -22.36 26.17
C LEU A 656 31.10 -21.63 27.41
N ARG A 657 32.00 -21.20 28.32
CA ARG A 657 31.62 -20.37 29.48
C ARG A 657 31.27 -18.93 29.13
N SER A 658 31.74 -18.48 27.98
CA SER A 658 31.45 -17.20 27.35
C SER A 658 30.46 -17.34 26.19
N ASP A 659 29.99 -18.55 25.87
CA ASP A 659 28.90 -18.77 24.92
C ASP A 659 27.56 -18.55 25.64
N PRO A 660 26.78 -17.52 25.25
CA PRO A 660 25.45 -17.29 25.77
C PRO A 660 24.55 -18.53 25.68
N GLY A 661 24.60 -19.26 24.56
CA GLY A 661 23.71 -20.37 24.28
C GLY A 661 23.93 -21.56 25.22
N PHE A 662 25.18 -22.00 25.37
CA PHE A 662 25.55 -23.07 26.29
C PHE A 662 25.20 -22.72 27.74
N VAL A 663 25.58 -21.53 28.20
CA VAL A 663 25.33 -21.09 29.58
C VAL A 663 23.83 -21.03 29.88
N LEU A 664 23.00 -20.51 28.98
CA LEU A 664 21.55 -20.48 29.15
C LEU A 664 20.93 -21.90 29.24
N ARG A 665 21.47 -22.88 28.51
CA ARG A 665 21.01 -24.29 28.59
C ARG A 665 21.40 -24.95 29.92
N VAL A 666 22.61 -24.69 30.42
CA VAL A 666 23.05 -25.19 31.74
C VAL A 666 22.24 -24.53 32.86
N LEU A 667 21.92 -23.23 32.74
CA LEU A 667 21.07 -22.51 33.68
C LEU A 667 19.62 -23.04 33.74
N GLY A 668 19.14 -23.64 32.66
CA GLY A 668 17.88 -24.38 32.66
C GLY A 668 17.92 -25.65 33.51
N ALA A 669 19.09 -26.30 33.62
CA ALA A 669 19.26 -27.59 34.31
C ALA A 669 19.62 -27.43 35.81
N ASP A 670 20.50 -26.49 36.17
CA ASP A 670 20.91 -26.27 37.57
C ASP A 670 21.14 -24.76 37.89
N PRO A 671 20.52 -24.21 38.96
CA PRO A 671 20.76 -22.84 39.42
C PRO A 671 22.20 -22.50 39.83
N ASP A 672 23.01 -23.46 40.31
CA ASP A 672 24.38 -23.19 40.78
C ASP A 672 25.36 -22.91 39.63
N ALA A 673 24.94 -23.16 38.38
CA ALA A 673 25.71 -22.90 37.16
C ALA A 673 25.95 -21.41 36.87
N LEU A 674 25.22 -20.50 37.55
CA LEU A 674 25.46 -19.05 37.46
C LEU A 674 26.90 -18.66 37.84
N ARG A 675 27.56 -19.47 38.68
CA ARG A 675 28.95 -19.26 39.11
C ARG A 675 29.98 -19.67 38.05
N CYS A 676 29.56 -20.41 37.03
CA CYS A 676 30.43 -20.92 35.95
C CYS A 676 30.46 -20.00 34.73
N ALA A 677 29.49 -19.09 34.60
CA ALA A 677 29.42 -18.13 33.52
C ALA A 677 30.61 -17.15 33.57
N GLY A 678 31.19 -16.85 32.41
CA GLY A 678 32.29 -15.91 32.27
C GLY A 678 31.94 -14.52 32.80
N GLY A 679 32.88 -13.85 33.46
CA GLY A 679 32.67 -12.50 34.02
C GLY A 679 32.30 -11.45 32.96
N ALA A 680 32.76 -11.64 31.72
CA ALA A 680 32.44 -10.77 30.59
C ALA A 680 30.94 -10.81 30.23
N LEU A 681 30.32 -11.99 30.25
CA LEU A 681 28.89 -12.16 29.96
C LEU A 681 28.00 -11.38 30.92
N TRP A 682 28.39 -11.26 32.19
CA TRP A 682 27.65 -10.48 33.19
C TRP A 682 27.70 -8.96 32.96
N SER A 683 28.57 -8.51 32.06
CA SER A 683 28.64 -7.12 31.57
C SER A 683 27.88 -6.92 30.25
N GLU A 684 27.47 -8.01 29.59
CA GLU A 684 26.70 -7.96 28.35
C GLU A 684 25.21 -7.80 28.64
N ARG A 685 24.64 -6.70 28.14
CA ARG A 685 23.23 -6.35 28.38
C ARG A 685 22.28 -7.47 27.94
N ASP A 686 22.45 -8.00 26.74
CA ASP A 686 21.48 -8.91 26.13
C ASP A 686 21.51 -10.31 26.77
N PHE A 687 22.70 -10.83 27.07
CA PHE A 687 22.87 -12.09 27.79
C PHE A 687 22.19 -12.05 29.17
N VAL A 688 22.47 -11.00 29.95
CA VAL A 688 21.89 -10.88 31.30
C VAL A 688 20.36 -10.77 31.22
N LEU A 689 19.81 -10.07 30.22
CA LEU A 689 18.37 -9.99 30.01
C LEU A 689 17.74 -11.35 29.64
N GLU A 690 18.43 -12.21 28.88
CA GLU A 690 17.97 -13.58 28.59
C GLU A 690 18.09 -14.50 29.80
N ALA A 691 19.19 -14.43 30.55
CA ALA A 691 19.38 -15.18 31.78
C ALA A 691 18.33 -14.80 32.84
N VAL A 692 18.00 -13.51 32.96
CA VAL A 692 16.90 -13.01 33.80
C VAL A 692 15.55 -13.54 33.33
N GLY A 693 15.32 -13.60 32.01
CA GLY A 693 14.14 -14.22 31.42
C GLY A 693 13.90 -15.64 31.94
N LEU A 694 14.94 -16.47 31.96
CA LEU A 694 14.88 -17.83 32.50
C LEU A 694 14.74 -17.85 34.02
N LYS A 695 15.56 -17.07 34.74
CA LYS A 695 15.60 -17.02 36.21
C LYS A 695 15.88 -15.60 36.70
N GLY A 696 14.92 -15.01 37.42
CA GLY A 696 15.05 -13.64 37.94
C GLY A 696 16.26 -13.38 38.85
N LEU A 697 16.87 -14.42 39.44
CA LEU A 697 18.05 -14.31 40.31
C LEU A 697 19.35 -13.98 39.57
N ALA A 698 19.38 -14.16 38.25
CA ALA A 698 20.52 -13.79 37.40
C ALA A 698 20.86 -12.29 37.50
N LEU A 699 19.89 -11.43 37.84
CA LEU A 699 20.11 -10.00 38.03
C LEU A 699 21.16 -9.71 39.12
N GLN A 700 21.27 -10.56 40.16
CA GLN A 700 22.26 -10.40 41.24
C GLN A 700 23.71 -10.56 40.77
N HIS A 701 23.94 -11.25 39.64
CA HIS A 701 25.26 -11.52 39.09
C HIS A 701 25.69 -10.48 38.04
N ALA A 702 24.78 -9.63 37.57
CA ALA A 702 25.07 -8.58 36.60
C ALA A 702 26.16 -7.63 37.12
N ALA A 703 26.95 -7.05 36.23
CA ALA A 703 27.95 -6.06 36.59
C ALA A 703 27.33 -4.87 37.36
N GLY A 704 28.09 -4.29 38.29
CA GLY A 704 27.60 -3.20 39.16
C GLY A 704 27.03 -2.02 38.38
N ASP A 705 27.60 -1.71 37.22
CA ASP A 705 27.13 -0.63 36.34
C ASP A 705 25.75 -0.95 35.75
N LEU A 706 25.51 -2.20 35.33
CA LEU A 706 24.20 -2.65 34.83
C LEU A 706 23.16 -2.74 35.96
N GLN A 707 23.54 -3.26 37.13
CA GLN A 707 22.66 -3.27 38.31
C GLN A 707 22.30 -1.86 38.78
N ALA A 708 23.15 -0.87 38.53
CA ALA A 708 22.91 0.52 38.87
C ALA A 708 22.14 1.30 37.80
N ASP A 709 22.11 0.82 36.55
CA ASP A 709 21.38 1.42 35.42
C ASP A 709 19.87 1.17 35.53
N ARG A 710 19.14 2.27 35.64
CA ARG A 710 17.68 2.28 35.71
C ARG A 710 17.02 1.63 34.49
N ASN A 711 17.51 1.95 33.28
CA ASN A 711 16.90 1.50 32.03
C ASN A 711 17.14 0.01 31.80
N PHE A 712 18.28 -0.49 32.27
CA PHE A 712 18.59 -1.91 32.27
C PHE A 712 17.67 -2.69 33.22
N VAL A 713 17.55 -2.24 34.48
CA VAL A 713 16.70 -2.91 35.47
C VAL A 713 15.22 -2.89 35.04
N LEU A 714 14.75 -1.80 34.43
CA LEU A 714 13.41 -1.73 33.83
C LEU A 714 13.20 -2.82 32.75
N ALA A 715 14.17 -3.00 31.85
CA ALA A 715 14.11 -4.03 30.81
C ALA A 715 14.15 -5.45 31.40
N ALA A 716 14.95 -5.68 32.44
CA ALA A 716 15.05 -6.95 33.14
C ALA A 716 13.73 -7.33 33.83
N VAL A 717 13.09 -6.37 34.50
CA VAL A 717 11.80 -6.56 35.19
C VAL A 717 10.65 -6.79 34.21
N ARG A 718 10.66 -6.12 33.05
CA ARG A 718 9.70 -6.39 31.97
C ARG A 718 9.80 -7.82 31.42
N ARG A 719 11.01 -8.36 31.28
CA ARG A 719 11.22 -9.75 30.82
C ARG A 719 10.83 -10.78 31.88
N ASN A 720 11.22 -10.55 33.13
CA ASN A 720 10.85 -11.42 34.24
C ASN A 720 10.64 -10.60 35.51
N GLY A 721 9.37 -10.39 35.86
CA GLY A 721 8.99 -9.60 37.03
C GLY A 721 9.61 -10.06 38.36
N SER A 722 9.96 -11.34 38.49
CA SER A 722 10.64 -11.87 39.69
C SER A 722 12.05 -11.31 39.91
N ALA A 723 12.66 -10.70 38.88
CA ALA A 723 13.96 -10.03 38.97
C ALA A 723 13.94 -8.83 39.94
N LEU A 724 12.78 -8.18 40.13
CA LEU A 724 12.63 -7.06 41.06
C LEU A 724 13.05 -7.43 42.50
N ARG A 725 12.89 -8.71 42.89
CA ARG A 725 13.34 -9.24 44.18
C ARG A 725 14.84 -9.04 44.42
N TYR A 726 15.65 -9.13 43.37
CA TYR A 726 17.12 -9.05 43.42
C TYR A 726 17.65 -7.68 43.01
N ALA A 727 16.77 -6.77 42.59
CA ALA A 727 17.13 -5.39 42.30
C ALA A 727 17.51 -4.62 43.59
N LEU A 728 18.36 -3.62 43.43
CA LEU A 728 18.72 -2.68 44.51
C LEU A 728 17.47 -2.00 45.08
N ASP A 729 17.46 -1.73 46.38
CA ASP A 729 16.30 -1.18 47.10
C ASP A 729 15.78 0.13 46.49
N LYS A 730 16.68 0.95 45.90
CA LYS A 730 16.31 2.18 45.19
C LYS A 730 15.30 1.95 44.06
N PHE A 731 15.36 0.80 43.38
CA PHE A 731 14.46 0.46 42.27
C PHE A 731 13.18 -0.24 42.70
N ARG A 732 13.15 -0.88 43.88
CA ARG A 732 11.90 -1.38 44.47
C ARG A 732 10.98 -0.25 44.96
N ARG A 733 11.53 0.96 45.08
CA ARG A 733 10.83 2.23 45.35
C ARG A 733 10.50 3.04 44.10
N ASP A 734 11.00 2.62 42.92
CA ASP A 734 10.73 3.32 41.67
C ASP A 734 9.36 2.89 41.12
N ARG A 735 8.41 3.84 41.06
CA ARG A 735 7.03 3.57 40.65
C ARG A 735 6.97 2.96 39.25
N GLU A 736 7.78 3.42 38.31
CA GLU A 736 7.70 2.98 36.92
C GLU A 736 8.20 1.54 36.75
N ILE A 737 9.31 1.19 37.41
CA ILE A 737 9.89 -0.15 37.33
C ILE A 737 8.95 -1.18 37.95
N VAL A 738 8.35 -0.85 39.10
CA VAL A 738 7.41 -1.74 39.77
C VAL A 738 6.15 -1.92 38.92
N LEU A 739 5.60 -0.85 38.34
CA LEU A 739 4.42 -0.93 37.46
C LEU A 739 4.69 -1.81 36.23
N ALA A 740 5.83 -1.62 35.56
CA ALA A 740 6.20 -2.41 34.39
C ALA A 740 6.34 -3.92 34.72
N GLY A 741 6.72 -4.26 35.95
CA GLY A 741 6.73 -5.65 36.41
C GLY A 741 5.33 -6.20 36.72
N VAL A 742 4.46 -5.37 37.32
CA VAL A 742 3.07 -5.74 37.64
C VAL A 742 2.22 -5.97 36.39
N GLU A 743 2.44 -5.19 35.32
CA GLU A 743 1.85 -5.41 33.99
C GLU A 743 2.05 -6.86 33.53
N GLY A 744 3.30 -7.35 33.57
CA GLY A 744 3.62 -8.71 33.16
C GLY A 744 3.16 -9.79 34.15
N ARG A 745 3.36 -9.58 35.46
CA ARG A 745 2.92 -10.53 36.51
C ARG A 745 2.45 -9.80 37.76
N ALA A 746 1.18 -10.03 38.13
CA ALA A 746 0.56 -9.53 39.35
C ALA A 746 1.37 -9.80 40.64
N GLU A 747 2.09 -10.93 40.72
CA GLU A 747 2.89 -11.31 41.89
C GLU A 747 3.99 -10.33 42.25
N VAL A 748 4.44 -9.51 41.29
CA VAL A 748 5.56 -8.56 41.46
C VAL A 748 5.27 -7.50 42.51
N LEU A 749 4.00 -7.14 42.68
CA LEU A 749 3.57 -6.17 43.69
C LEU A 749 4.05 -6.56 45.09
N ARG A 750 4.22 -7.87 45.37
CA ARG A 750 4.72 -8.35 46.66
C ARG A 750 6.17 -7.96 46.96
N TYR A 751 6.98 -7.70 45.94
CA TYR A 751 8.40 -7.35 46.04
C TYR A 751 8.63 -5.83 46.02
N ALA A 752 7.58 -5.04 45.78
CA ALA A 752 7.63 -3.59 45.89
C ALA A 752 7.92 -3.16 47.33
N ALA A 753 8.54 -1.99 47.47
CA ALA A 753 8.82 -1.41 48.78
C ALA A 753 7.52 -1.19 49.57
N GLU A 754 7.59 -1.33 50.90
CA GLU A 754 6.41 -1.28 51.77
C GLU A 754 5.67 0.05 51.66
N GLU A 755 6.40 1.14 51.45
CA GLU A 755 5.84 2.48 51.27
C GLU A 755 4.96 2.57 50.01
N LEU A 756 5.35 1.92 48.91
CA LEU A 756 4.56 1.89 47.67
C LEU A 756 3.34 0.97 47.78
N ARG A 757 3.44 -0.15 48.50
CA ARG A 757 2.32 -1.10 48.66
C ARG A 757 1.17 -0.54 49.49
N HIS A 758 1.42 0.46 50.32
CA HIS A 758 0.40 1.20 51.07
C HIS A 758 0.06 2.57 50.46
N ASP A 759 0.75 2.98 49.38
CA ASP A 759 0.38 4.19 48.63
C ASP A 759 -0.84 3.89 47.75
N ARG A 760 -1.99 4.38 48.19
CA ARG A 760 -3.27 4.28 47.48
C ARG A 760 -3.18 4.70 46.01
N SER A 761 -2.48 5.80 45.71
CA SER A 761 -2.37 6.31 44.34
C SER A 761 -1.57 5.36 43.44
N PHE A 762 -0.56 4.70 44.02
CA PHE A 762 0.27 3.73 43.32
C PHE A 762 -0.46 2.41 43.11
N VAL A 763 -1.09 1.88 44.15
CA VAL A 763 -1.85 0.62 44.05
C VAL A 763 -2.99 0.75 43.06
N LEU A 764 -3.64 1.91 42.98
CA LEU A 764 -4.68 2.18 41.97
C LEU A 764 -4.14 2.08 40.54
N LEU A 765 -2.94 2.61 40.27
CA LEU A 765 -2.28 2.44 38.96
C LEU A 765 -1.88 0.98 38.71
N ALA A 766 -1.39 0.28 39.73
CA ALA A 766 -0.97 -1.11 39.63
C ALA A 766 -2.15 -2.06 39.30
N VAL A 767 -3.32 -1.85 39.93
CA VAL A 767 -4.51 -2.66 39.64
C VAL A 767 -5.19 -2.29 38.33
N GLN A 768 -5.04 -1.04 37.85
CA GLN A 768 -5.47 -0.67 36.51
C GLN A 768 -4.65 -1.38 35.45
N ALA A 769 -3.33 -1.46 35.64
CA ALA A 769 -2.42 -2.16 34.75
C ALA A 769 -2.65 -3.69 34.74
N ASN A 770 -2.92 -4.30 35.89
CA ASN A 770 -3.24 -5.72 36.00
C ASN A 770 -4.23 -5.97 37.16
N GLY A 771 -5.49 -6.26 36.85
CA GLY A 771 -6.54 -6.44 37.86
C GLY A 771 -6.25 -7.51 38.92
N VAL A 772 -5.47 -8.54 38.58
CA VAL A 772 -5.10 -9.62 39.52
C VAL A 772 -4.06 -9.16 40.55
N ALA A 773 -3.39 -8.01 40.34
CA ALA A 773 -2.43 -7.43 41.30
C ALA A 773 -3.07 -7.18 42.67
N LEU A 774 -4.39 -6.97 42.72
CA LEU A 774 -5.15 -6.83 43.96
C LEU A 774 -4.89 -8.00 44.93
N ALA A 775 -4.67 -9.22 44.43
CA ALA A 775 -4.41 -10.40 45.26
C ALA A 775 -3.15 -10.26 46.16
N TYR A 776 -2.19 -9.44 45.72
CA TYR A 776 -0.92 -9.20 46.41
C TYR A 776 -0.87 -7.85 47.13
N ALA A 777 -1.95 -7.06 47.03
CA ALA A 777 -2.12 -5.82 47.78
C ALA A 777 -2.47 -6.10 49.26
N PRO A 778 -2.03 -5.23 50.18
CA PRO A 778 -2.38 -5.36 51.59
C PRO A 778 -3.90 -5.22 51.82
N GLU A 779 -4.39 -5.76 52.94
CA GLU A 779 -5.84 -5.91 53.20
C GLU A 779 -6.61 -4.59 53.22
N ASP A 780 -6.00 -3.53 53.71
CA ASP A 780 -6.52 -2.16 53.71
C ASP A 780 -6.82 -1.68 52.28
N MET A 781 -5.91 -1.89 51.34
CA MET A 781 -6.10 -1.53 49.93
C MET A 781 -7.16 -2.42 49.25
N ARG A 782 -7.25 -3.70 49.62
CA ARG A 782 -8.29 -4.61 49.10
C ARG A 782 -9.70 -4.24 49.57
N ARG A 783 -9.83 -3.56 50.71
CA ARG A 783 -11.11 -3.06 51.24
C ARG A 783 -11.48 -1.67 50.69
N ASP A 784 -10.58 -0.97 50.02
CA ASP A 784 -10.88 0.30 49.36
C ASP A 784 -11.77 0.03 48.13
N ARG A 785 -12.96 0.64 48.12
CA ARG A 785 -13.96 0.48 47.06
C ARG A 785 -13.44 0.95 45.70
N GLU A 786 -12.69 2.05 45.64
CA GLU A 786 -12.21 2.59 44.37
C GLU A 786 -11.09 1.72 43.79
N VAL A 787 -10.20 1.20 44.65
CA VAL A 787 -9.14 0.26 44.23
C VAL A 787 -9.75 -1.05 43.74
N ALA A 788 -10.72 -1.60 44.47
CA ALA A 788 -11.45 -2.80 44.05
C ALA A 788 -12.27 -2.57 42.76
N MET A 789 -12.88 -1.40 42.59
CA MET A 789 -13.60 -1.06 41.37
C MET A 789 -12.65 -0.94 40.17
N ALA A 790 -11.48 -0.33 40.37
CA ALA A 790 -10.45 -0.22 39.33
C ALA A 790 -9.90 -1.59 38.92
N SER A 791 -9.65 -2.49 39.88
CA SER A 791 -9.15 -3.84 39.58
C SER A 791 -10.17 -4.65 38.78
N VAL A 792 -11.45 -4.57 39.17
CA VAL A 792 -12.55 -5.31 38.55
C VAL A 792 -12.85 -4.80 37.13
N ARG A 793 -12.74 -3.48 36.90
CA ARG A 793 -12.87 -2.90 35.55
C ARG A 793 -11.74 -3.30 34.61
N SER A 794 -10.55 -3.56 35.16
CA SER A 794 -9.38 -4.04 34.40
C SER A 794 -9.51 -5.54 34.06
N ASP A 795 -9.80 -6.39 35.06
CA ASP A 795 -10.04 -7.83 34.89
C ASP A 795 -11.19 -8.30 35.78
N GLY A 796 -12.29 -8.80 35.18
CA GLY A 796 -13.48 -9.24 35.91
C GLY A 796 -13.21 -10.38 36.90
N ARG A 797 -12.17 -11.20 36.66
CA ARG A 797 -11.75 -12.29 37.57
C ARG A 797 -11.18 -11.76 38.89
N ALA A 798 -10.75 -10.50 38.93
CA ALA A 798 -10.23 -9.87 40.14
C ALA A 798 -11.26 -9.83 41.28
N LEU A 799 -12.56 -9.94 40.97
CA LEU A 799 -13.64 -10.04 41.95
C LEU A 799 -13.39 -11.16 42.98
N ALA A 800 -12.71 -12.25 42.60
CA ALA A 800 -12.38 -13.36 43.49
C ALA A 800 -11.46 -12.94 44.67
N TYR A 801 -10.65 -11.89 44.49
CA TYR A 801 -9.71 -11.39 45.50
C TYR A 801 -10.27 -10.22 46.31
N VAL A 802 -11.43 -9.68 45.90
CA VAL A 802 -12.15 -8.63 46.62
C VAL A 802 -12.80 -9.22 47.87
N PRO A 803 -12.72 -8.56 49.04
CA PRO A 803 -13.39 -9.04 50.26
C PRO A 803 -14.91 -9.17 50.08
N GLY A 804 -15.52 -10.18 50.72
CA GLY A 804 -16.94 -10.51 50.56
C GLY A 804 -17.92 -9.34 50.81
N ALA A 805 -17.55 -8.36 51.65
CA ALA A 805 -18.36 -7.16 51.87
C ALA A 805 -18.53 -6.30 50.59
N LEU A 806 -17.50 -6.22 49.75
CA LEU A 806 -17.52 -5.47 48.48
C LEU A 806 -18.04 -6.32 47.32
N GLN A 807 -17.90 -7.66 47.38
CA GLN A 807 -18.54 -8.56 46.41
C GLN A 807 -20.08 -8.46 46.45
N ARG A 808 -20.66 -8.12 47.60
CA ARG A 808 -22.09 -7.82 47.79
C ARG A 808 -22.52 -6.47 47.22
N ASN A 809 -21.58 -5.59 46.89
CA ASN A 809 -21.91 -4.28 46.37
C ASN A 809 -22.40 -4.39 44.92
N ARG A 810 -23.64 -3.96 44.67
CA ARG A 810 -24.28 -4.01 43.35
C ARG A 810 -23.42 -3.42 42.24
N GLU A 811 -22.79 -2.27 42.46
CA GLU A 811 -21.99 -1.61 41.44
C GLU A 811 -20.69 -2.37 41.12
N VAL A 812 -20.00 -2.87 42.14
CA VAL A 812 -18.74 -3.62 41.96
C VAL A 812 -19.02 -4.95 41.26
N ALA A 813 -20.08 -5.65 41.65
CA ALA A 813 -20.48 -6.90 41.01
C ALA A 813 -20.90 -6.70 39.55
N LEU A 814 -21.69 -5.66 39.24
CA LEU A 814 -22.11 -5.36 37.86
C LEU A 814 -20.92 -4.96 36.97
N ALA A 815 -19.96 -4.21 37.51
CA ALA A 815 -18.73 -3.88 36.79
C ALA A 815 -17.87 -5.12 36.49
N ALA A 816 -17.86 -6.12 37.39
CA ALA A 816 -17.18 -7.39 37.14
C ALA A 816 -17.86 -8.18 36.04
N ILE A 817 -19.19 -8.30 36.12
CA ILE A 817 -20.01 -9.08 35.18
C ILE A 817 -19.95 -8.51 33.76
N GLU A 818 -19.84 -7.18 33.64
CA GLU A 818 -19.62 -6.52 32.35
C GLU A 818 -18.37 -7.01 31.64
N ARG A 819 -17.30 -7.34 32.38
CA ARG A 819 -16.02 -7.84 31.83
C ARG A 819 -15.97 -9.37 31.74
N ASP A 820 -16.53 -10.07 32.73
CA ASP A 820 -16.57 -11.53 32.80
C ASP A 820 -17.88 -12.00 33.47
N ALA A 821 -18.74 -12.66 32.69
CA ALA A 821 -20.02 -13.19 33.14
C ALA A 821 -19.88 -14.22 34.29
N SER A 822 -18.73 -14.89 34.40
CA SER A 822 -18.45 -15.84 35.48
C SER A 822 -18.43 -15.19 36.86
N GLY A 823 -18.29 -13.85 36.95
CA GLY A 823 -18.37 -13.09 38.18
C GLY A 823 -19.72 -13.21 38.91
N LEU A 824 -20.81 -13.55 38.19
CA LEU A 824 -22.11 -13.87 38.80
C LEU A 824 -22.02 -15.10 39.73
N VAL A 825 -21.17 -16.05 39.35
CA VAL A 825 -20.31 -16.92 40.19
C VAL A 825 -20.22 -16.56 41.68
N LEU A 826 -19.53 -15.45 41.88
CA LEU A 826 -18.97 -15.03 43.15
C LEU A 826 -19.96 -14.12 43.89
N ALA A 827 -20.89 -13.49 43.16
CA ALA A 827 -21.99 -12.68 43.69
C ALA A 827 -23.21 -13.54 44.11
N CYS A 828 -22.99 -14.66 44.81
CA CYS A 828 -24.03 -15.65 45.15
C CYS A 828 -25.28 -15.05 45.83
N GLU A 829 -25.09 -14.08 46.73
CA GLU A 829 -26.19 -13.48 47.49
C GLU A 829 -27.07 -12.53 46.67
N LEU A 830 -26.57 -12.01 45.53
CA LEU A 830 -27.32 -11.12 44.64
C LEU A 830 -28.11 -11.87 43.55
N ARG A 831 -27.90 -13.18 43.41
CA ARG A 831 -28.59 -14.01 42.39
C ARG A 831 -30.08 -14.21 42.64
N GLY A 832 -30.58 -13.85 43.83
CA GLY A 832 -32.01 -13.86 44.13
C GLY A 832 -32.75 -12.60 43.68
N ASP A 833 -32.03 -11.52 43.34
CA ASP A 833 -32.62 -10.25 42.89
C ASP A 833 -32.80 -10.26 41.36
N SER A 834 -34.06 -10.30 40.92
CA SER A 834 -34.39 -10.33 39.48
C SER A 834 -33.97 -9.06 38.75
N ASP A 835 -34.01 -7.89 39.41
CA ASP A 835 -33.61 -6.63 38.79
C ASP A 835 -32.10 -6.57 38.62
N PHE A 836 -31.34 -7.10 39.58
CA PHE A 836 -29.89 -7.24 39.46
C PHE A 836 -29.48 -8.15 38.30
N LEU A 837 -30.17 -9.29 38.15
CA LEU A 837 -29.90 -10.22 37.05
C LEU A 837 -30.20 -9.61 35.68
N LEU A 838 -31.29 -8.86 35.55
CA LEU A 838 -31.61 -8.14 34.32
C LEU A 838 -30.58 -7.05 34.00
N ASP A 839 -30.12 -6.30 35.00
CA ASP A 839 -29.04 -5.32 34.85
C ASP A 839 -27.69 -5.96 34.47
N ALA A 840 -27.44 -7.18 34.95
CA ALA A 840 -26.27 -7.98 34.58
C ALA A 840 -26.35 -8.44 33.12
N ILE A 841 -27.53 -8.94 32.68
CA ILE A 841 -27.78 -9.35 31.29
C ILE A 841 -27.71 -8.15 30.33
N GLN A 842 -28.21 -6.99 30.75
CA GLN A 842 -28.11 -5.77 29.96
C GLN A 842 -26.65 -5.42 29.64
N ARG A 843 -25.75 -5.54 30.62
CA ARG A 843 -24.31 -5.27 30.45
C ARG A 843 -23.57 -6.40 29.72
N ASN A 844 -23.95 -7.66 29.95
CA ASN A 844 -23.33 -8.82 29.34
C ASN A 844 -24.36 -9.94 29.08
N SER A 845 -24.65 -10.22 27.81
CA SER A 845 -25.63 -11.25 27.42
C SER A 845 -25.28 -12.66 27.90
N GLU A 846 -23.99 -12.98 28.09
CA GLU A 846 -23.53 -14.29 28.59
C GLU A 846 -23.90 -14.52 30.07
N ALA A 847 -24.21 -13.45 30.82
CA ALA A 847 -24.65 -13.55 32.21
C ALA A 847 -25.86 -14.48 32.38
N LEU A 848 -26.73 -14.58 31.37
CA LEU A 848 -27.88 -15.49 31.37
C LEU A 848 -27.49 -16.96 31.58
N ARG A 849 -26.28 -17.38 31.20
CA ARG A 849 -25.76 -18.74 31.42
C ARG A 849 -25.61 -19.10 32.89
N TYR A 850 -25.35 -18.11 33.74
CA TYR A 850 -25.06 -18.28 35.17
C TYR A 850 -26.27 -17.94 36.07
N VAL A 851 -27.39 -17.54 35.46
CA VAL A 851 -28.68 -17.33 36.13
C VAL A 851 -29.22 -18.68 36.62
N PRO A 852 -29.85 -18.74 37.82
CA PRO A 852 -30.49 -19.96 38.30
C PRO A 852 -31.50 -20.53 37.29
N ASP A 853 -31.48 -21.85 37.10
CA ASP A 853 -32.33 -22.54 36.12
C ASP A 853 -33.83 -22.25 36.32
N GLU A 854 -34.27 -22.10 37.57
CA GLU A 854 -35.65 -21.75 37.94
C GLU A 854 -36.16 -20.47 37.28
N LEU A 855 -35.31 -19.46 37.11
CA LEU A 855 -35.66 -18.19 36.45
C LEU A 855 -35.42 -18.25 34.94
N ARG A 856 -34.37 -18.97 34.51
CA ARG A 856 -34.02 -19.14 33.09
C ARG A 856 -35.09 -19.86 32.29
N CYS A 857 -35.83 -20.79 32.91
CA CYS A 857 -36.95 -21.50 32.26
C CYS A 857 -38.28 -20.71 32.24
N ARG A 858 -38.36 -19.51 32.84
CA ARG A 858 -39.59 -18.71 32.85
C ARG A 858 -39.70 -17.84 31.59
N ARG A 859 -40.84 -17.97 30.88
CA ARG A 859 -41.16 -17.17 29.68
C ARG A 859 -41.06 -15.67 29.94
N ASP A 860 -41.68 -15.18 31.01
CA ASP A 860 -41.71 -13.75 31.35
C ASP A 860 -40.30 -13.18 31.58
N PHE A 861 -39.43 -13.96 32.22
CA PHE A 861 -38.04 -13.57 32.45
C PHE A 861 -37.22 -13.60 31.17
N ALA A 862 -37.42 -14.60 30.31
CA ALA A 862 -36.77 -14.67 29.00
C ALA A 862 -37.10 -13.46 28.13
N ILE A 863 -38.37 -13.02 28.09
CA ILE A 863 -38.80 -11.81 27.36
C ILE A 863 -38.09 -10.57 27.92
N LEU A 864 -38.10 -10.38 29.25
CA LEU A 864 -37.43 -9.23 29.87
C LEU A 864 -35.91 -9.25 29.62
N ALA A 865 -35.28 -10.42 29.66
CA ALA A 865 -33.85 -10.58 29.39
C ALA A 865 -33.49 -10.19 27.96
N VAL A 866 -34.23 -10.67 26.95
CA VAL A 866 -33.95 -10.35 25.54
C VAL A 866 -34.32 -8.92 25.17
N GLN A 867 -35.31 -8.32 25.83
CA GLN A 867 -35.61 -6.88 25.70
C GLN A 867 -34.46 -6.02 26.19
N ARG A 868 -33.79 -6.42 27.27
CA ARG A 868 -32.61 -5.71 27.81
C ARG A 868 -31.38 -5.89 26.94
N ASN A 869 -31.18 -7.08 26.37
CA ASN A 869 -30.08 -7.39 25.47
C ASN A 869 -30.46 -8.54 24.52
N GLY A 870 -30.69 -8.24 23.23
CA GLY A 870 -31.17 -9.21 22.24
C GLY A 870 -30.19 -10.36 22.00
N GLY A 871 -28.90 -10.14 22.24
CA GLY A 871 -27.87 -11.19 22.20
C GLY A 871 -28.08 -12.30 23.24
N ALA A 872 -28.87 -12.06 24.28
CA ALA A 872 -29.18 -13.05 25.31
C ALA A 872 -29.96 -14.26 24.77
N LEU A 873 -30.67 -14.11 23.63
CA LEU A 873 -31.37 -15.20 22.92
C LEU A 873 -30.42 -16.37 22.55
N ARG A 874 -29.12 -16.11 22.42
CA ARG A 874 -28.10 -17.16 22.21
C ARG A 874 -27.97 -18.11 23.39
N PHE A 875 -28.29 -17.66 24.60
CA PHE A 875 -28.11 -18.42 25.84
C PHE A 875 -29.43 -18.90 26.45
N THR A 876 -30.58 -18.59 25.81
CA THR A 876 -31.89 -19.15 26.18
C THR A 876 -32.03 -20.62 25.77
N GLU A 877 -33.07 -21.28 26.24
CA GLU A 877 -33.46 -22.60 25.73
C GLU A 877 -33.94 -22.51 24.26
N GLU A 878 -33.84 -23.63 23.55
CA GLU A 878 -34.22 -23.73 22.13
C GLU A 878 -35.71 -23.48 21.90
N ALA A 879 -36.56 -23.84 22.87
CA ALA A 879 -37.99 -23.57 22.85
C ALA A 879 -38.30 -22.07 22.63
N TRP A 880 -37.53 -21.18 23.26
CA TRP A 880 -37.73 -19.73 23.17
C TRP A 880 -37.27 -19.12 21.85
N ARG A 881 -36.40 -19.81 21.09
CA ARG A 881 -36.02 -19.40 19.72
C ARG A 881 -37.10 -19.71 18.69
N SER A 882 -38.09 -20.50 19.06
CA SER A 882 -39.26 -20.83 18.26
C SER A 882 -40.51 -20.02 18.68
N ASP A 883 -40.43 -19.23 19.76
CA ASP A 883 -41.54 -18.37 20.20
C ASP A 883 -41.49 -17.02 19.49
N ARG A 884 -42.55 -16.71 18.72
CA ARG A 884 -42.67 -15.49 17.92
C ARG A 884 -42.48 -14.21 18.76
N GLU A 885 -43.07 -14.15 19.95
CA GLU A 885 -43.02 -12.92 20.75
C GLU A 885 -41.65 -12.70 21.39
N VAL A 886 -41.01 -13.78 21.87
CA VAL A 886 -39.68 -13.71 22.47
C VAL A 886 -38.64 -13.29 21.43
N VAL A 887 -38.70 -13.87 20.23
CA VAL A 887 -37.76 -13.52 19.16
C VAL A 887 -38.00 -12.09 18.66
N LEU A 888 -39.25 -11.65 18.48
CA LEU A 888 -39.52 -10.25 18.10
C LEU A 888 -39.01 -9.26 19.15
N ALA A 889 -39.20 -9.57 20.44
CA ALA A 889 -38.66 -8.76 21.53
C ALA A 889 -37.12 -8.70 21.54
N ALA A 890 -36.44 -9.78 21.13
CA ALA A 890 -34.99 -9.80 20.94
C ALA A 890 -34.53 -9.00 19.71
N VAL A 891 -35.29 -9.06 18.61
CA VAL A 891 -35.01 -8.35 17.36
C VAL A 891 -35.15 -6.83 17.52
N GLN A 892 -36.11 -6.39 18.34
CA GLN A 892 -36.28 -4.98 18.71
C GLN A 892 -35.02 -4.39 19.35
N SER A 893 -34.33 -5.16 20.20
CA SER A 893 -33.12 -4.69 20.87
C SER A 893 -31.85 -4.94 20.06
N THR A 894 -31.78 -6.01 19.24
CA THR A 894 -30.60 -6.33 18.41
C THR A 894 -30.98 -7.08 17.14
N SER A 895 -30.64 -6.54 15.97
CA SER A 895 -30.98 -7.15 14.66
C SER A 895 -30.35 -8.53 14.44
N SER A 896 -29.15 -8.77 14.98
CA SER A 896 -28.47 -10.07 14.90
C SER A 896 -29.22 -11.20 15.60
N ALA A 897 -30.16 -10.88 16.52
CA ALA A 897 -31.00 -11.88 17.16
C ALA A 897 -31.90 -12.61 16.16
N PHE A 898 -32.20 -12.01 15.00
CA PHE A 898 -32.98 -12.65 13.95
C PHE A 898 -32.32 -13.93 13.42
N HIS A 899 -30.98 -13.98 13.32
CA HIS A 899 -30.27 -15.19 12.90
C HIS A 899 -30.40 -16.36 13.88
N LEU A 900 -30.70 -16.06 15.15
CA LEU A 900 -30.88 -17.05 16.20
C LEU A 900 -32.32 -17.59 16.24
N ALA A 901 -33.23 -17.01 15.46
CA ALA A 901 -34.60 -17.51 15.33
C ALA A 901 -34.61 -18.87 14.62
N ALA A 902 -35.55 -19.73 15.01
CA ALA A 902 -35.76 -21.01 14.35
C ALA A 902 -36.09 -20.82 12.85
N ASP A 903 -35.65 -21.77 12.02
CA ASP A 903 -35.75 -21.67 10.55
C ASP A 903 -37.16 -21.44 10.04
N HIS A 904 -38.16 -22.08 10.68
CA HIS A 904 -39.57 -21.92 10.32
C HIS A 904 -40.10 -20.49 10.54
N LEU A 905 -39.61 -19.77 11.55
CA LEU A 905 -39.97 -18.36 11.76
C LEU A 905 -39.29 -17.46 10.72
N ARG A 906 -38.03 -17.74 10.38
CA ARG A 906 -37.29 -16.96 9.37
C ARG A 906 -37.87 -17.08 7.95
N GLN A 907 -38.65 -18.13 7.70
CA GLN A 907 -39.39 -18.34 6.45
C GLN A 907 -40.85 -17.84 6.50
N ASP A 908 -41.40 -17.53 7.68
CA ASP A 908 -42.77 -17.04 7.82
C ASP A 908 -42.87 -15.56 7.40
N ARG A 909 -43.63 -15.30 6.33
CA ARG A 909 -43.82 -13.96 5.75
C ARG A 909 -44.33 -12.94 6.77
N GLU A 910 -45.32 -13.31 7.56
CA GLU A 910 -45.94 -12.39 8.54
C GLU A 910 -44.98 -12.11 9.70
N PHE A 911 -44.16 -13.09 10.06
CA PHE A 911 -43.12 -12.92 11.06
C PHE A 911 -42.01 -11.98 10.56
N VAL A 912 -41.49 -12.21 9.35
CA VAL A 912 -40.42 -11.39 8.77
C VAL A 912 -40.88 -9.95 8.57
N LEU A 913 -42.10 -9.73 8.09
CA LEU A 913 -42.64 -8.38 7.95
C LEU A 913 -42.84 -7.68 9.31
N ALA A 914 -43.20 -8.41 10.36
CA ALA A 914 -43.28 -7.87 11.72
C ALA A 914 -41.88 -7.57 12.31
N ALA A 915 -40.87 -8.38 11.97
CA ALA A 915 -39.48 -8.14 12.36
C ALA A 915 -38.91 -6.88 11.69
N LEU A 916 -39.26 -6.64 10.41
CA LEU A 916 -38.89 -5.43 9.68
C LEU A 916 -39.51 -4.16 10.24
N GLU A 917 -40.74 -4.21 10.73
CA GLU A 917 -41.37 -3.08 11.44
C GLU A 917 -40.67 -2.75 12.76
N CYS A 918 -40.13 -3.77 13.43
CA CYS A 918 -39.43 -3.59 14.69
C CYS A 918 -38.00 -3.06 14.49
N ASN A 919 -37.27 -3.56 13.48
CA ASN A 919 -35.87 -3.21 13.25
C ASN A 919 -35.49 -3.41 11.77
N GLU A 920 -35.24 -2.30 11.06
CA GLU A 920 -34.88 -2.32 9.63
C GLU A 920 -33.54 -3.01 9.36
N ALA A 921 -32.64 -3.09 10.36
CA ALA A 921 -31.33 -3.73 10.22
C ALA A 921 -31.40 -5.27 10.12
N VAL A 922 -32.60 -5.85 10.11
CA VAL A 922 -32.86 -7.27 9.83
C VAL A 922 -32.80 -7.56 8.32
N MET A 923 -32.87 -6.54 7.46
CA MET A 923 -32.92 -6.69 6.00
C MET A 923 -31.86 -7.64 5.41
N PRO A 924 -30.56 -7.59 5.79
CA PRO A 924 -29.55 -8.52 5.28
C PRO A 924 -29.75 -9.98 5.70
N CYS A 925 -30.56 -10.22 6.73
CA CYS A 925 -30.69 -11.52 7.39
C CYS A 925 -31.87 -12.34 6.84
N ILE A 926 -32.69 -11.74 5.97
CA ILE A 926 -33.87 -12.35 5.36
C ILE A 926 -33.43 -13.36 4.28
N ALA A 927 -34.11 -14.51 4.23
CA ALA A 927 -33.83 -15.56 3.26
C ALA A 927 -33.97 -15.07 1.81
N GLU A 928 -33.04 -15.45 0.94
CA GLU A 928 -33.02 -15.14 -0.50
C GLU A 928 -34.33 -15.47 -1.22
N GLU A 929 -35.00 -16.54 -0.79
CA GLU A 929 -36.26 -17.02 -1.35
C GLU A 929 -37.38 -15.96 -1.26
N LEU A 930 -37.43 -15.17 -0.19
CA LEU A 930 -38.44 -14.13 0.00
C LEU A 930 -38.18 -12.88 -0.86
N TRP A 931 -36.93 -12.65 -1.27
CA TRP A 931 -36.55 -11.53 -2.16
C TRP A 931 -37.02 -11.73 -3.60
N THR A 932 -37.54 -12.91 -3.96
CA THR A 932 -38.10 -13.17 -5.29
C THR A 932 -39.62 -12.99 -5.36
N ASP A 933 -40.31 -12.89 -4.21
CA ASP A 933 -41.77 -12.75 -4.17
C ASP A 933 -42.22 -11.28 -4.28
N ARG A 934 -42.82 -10.93 -5.43
CA ARG A 934 -43.37 -9.60 -5.70
C ARG A 934 -44.32 -9.08 -4.61
N SER A 935 -45.17 -9.93 -4.05
CA SER A 935 -46.19 -9.53 -3.06
C SER A 935 -45.55 -9.20 -1.70
N PHE A 936 -44.55 -9.98 -1.30
CA PHE A 936 -43.76 -9.73 -0.11
C PHE A 936 -42.94 -8.45 -0.27
N LEU A 937 -42.24 -8.29 -1.41
CA LEU A 937 -41.44 -7.09 -1.68
C LEU A 937 -42.26 -5.80 -1.63
N LEU A 938 -43.44 -5.76 -2.25
CA LEU A 938 -44.31 -4.57 -2.19
C LEU A 938 -44.76 -4.26 -0.75
N SER A 939 -45.06 -5.30 0.03
CA SER A 939 -45.42 -5.16 1.45
C SER A 939 -44.24 -4.70 2.31
N ALA A 940 -43.03 -5.17 2.00
CA ALA A 940 -41.79 -4.77 2.65
C ALA A 940 -41.44 -3.31 2.31
N ILE A 941 -41.51 -2.90 1.03
CA ILE A 941 -41.27 -1.53 0.56
C ILE A 941 -42.25 -0.54 1.22
N LYS A 942 -43.52 -0.96 1.42
CA LYS A 942 -44.52 -0.16 2.12
C LYS A 942 -44.16 0.13 3.58
N ARG A 943 -43.53 -0.84 4.25
CA ARG A 943 -43.20 -0.77 5.68
C ARG A 943 -41.82 -0.15 5.91
N SER A 944 -40.86 -0.46 5.05
CA SER A 944 -39.48 0.07 5.10
C SER A 944 -38.94 0.36 3.68
N PRO A 945 -38.61 1.63 3.37
CA PRO A 945 -38.01 2.03 2.08
C PRO A 945 -36.67 1.34 1.78
N ALA A 946 -35.94 0.90 2.83
CA ALA A 946 -34.64 0.26 2.69
C ALA A 946 -34.71 -1.05 1.87
N ALA A 947 -35.88 -1.69 1.78
CA ALA A 947 -36.10 -2.90 0.99
C ALA A 947 -35.77 -2.71 -0.51
N LEU A 948 -35.88 -1.49 -1.04
CA LEU A 948 -35.57 -1.15 -2.43
C LEU A 948 -34.11 -1.47 -2.82
N HIS A 949 -33.17 -1.42 -1.86
CA HIS A 949 -31.75 -1.74 -2.07
C HIS A 949 -31.52 -3.24 -2.34
N TYR A 950 -32.42 -4.10 -1.92
CA TYR A 950 -32.30 -5.57 -2.01
C TYR A 950 -33.13 -6.17 -3.14
N VAL A 951 -33.95 -5.36 -3.83
CA VAL A 951 -34.71 -5.81 -5.01
C VAL A 951 -33.76 -6.27 -6.12
N ALA A 952 -34.00 -7.45 -6.69
CA ALA A 952 -33.20 -7.98 -7.79
C ALA A 952 -33.24 -7.06 -9.03
N ALA A 953 -32.14 -7.02 -9.79
CA ALA A 953 -32.03 -6.21 -11.00
C ALA A 953 -33.14 -6.50 -12.03
N GLU A 954 -33.57 -7.76 -12.14
CA GLU A 954 -34.66 -8.19 -13.03
C GLU A 954 -35.99 -7.49 -12.69
N LEU A 955 -36.31 -7.34 -11.40
CA LEU A 955 -37.53 -6.65 -10.95
C LEU A 955 -37.39 -5.13 -11.05
N ARG A 956 -36.17 -4.59 -10.96
CA ARG A 956 -35.88 -3.16 -11.21
C ARG A 956 -36.04 -2.77 -12.68
N ALA A 957 -35.91 -3.72 -13.61
CA ALA A 957 -36.16 -3.54 -15.03
C ALA A 957 -37.63 -3.85 -15.42
N ASP A 958 -38.42 -4.46 -14.53
CA ASP A 958 -39.82 -4.75 -14.76
C ASP A 958 -40.69 -3.50 -14.55
N ARG A 959 -41.20 -2.95 -15.65
CA ARG A 959 -42.12 -1.79 -15.68
C ARG A 959 -43.30 -1.96 -14.72
N SER A 960 -43.93 -3.14 -14.70
CA SER A 960 -45.16 -3.36 -13.93
C SER A 960 -44.90 -3.36 -12.43
N PHE A 961 -43.78 -3.96 -12.01
CA PHE A 961 -43.36 -3.97 -10.62
C PHE A 961 -42.91 -2.58 -10.17
N MET A 962 -42.12 -1.88 -10.98
CA MET A 962 -41.61 -0.55 -10.61
C MET A 962 -42.73 0.49 -10.50
N LEU A 963 -43.76 0.45 -11.35
CA LEU A 963 -44.94 1.30 -11.19
C LEU A 963 -45.73 0.97 -9.92
N ALA A 964 -45.88 -0.32 -9.58
CA ALA A 964 -46.51 -0.73 -8.33
C ALA A 964 -45.69 -0.31 -7.10
N ALA A 965 -44.37 -0.37 -7.17
CA ALA A 965 -43.46 0.10 -6.13
C ALA A 965 -43.54 1.64 -5.98
N LEU A 966 -43.59 2.38 -7.09
CA LEU A 966 -43.78 3.83 -7.12
C LEU A 966 -45.11 4.27 -6.52
N ALA A 967 -46.18 3.51 -6.74
CA ALA A 967 -47.48 3.79 -6.13
C ALA A 967 -47.48 3.64 -4.60
N VAL A 968 -46.55 2.84 -4.07
CA VAL A 968 -46.38 2.59 -2.63
C VAL A 968 -45.38 3.58 -2.03
N ASN A 969 -44.29 3.88 -2.73
CA ASN A 969 -43.20 4.73 -2.25
C ASN A 969 -42.52 5.51 -3.40
N SER A 970 -42.38 6.82 -3.23
CA SER A 970 -41.76 7.74 -4.19
C SER A 970 -40.29 7.44 -4.49
N ASP A 971 -39.54 6.90 -3.53
CA ASP A 971 -38.10 6.63 -3.67
C ASP A 971 -37.79 5.46 -4.62
N ALA A 972 -38.81 4.66 -4.98
CA ALA A 972 -38.66 3.57 -5.93
C ALA A 972 -38.11 4.04 -7.30
N ALA A 973 -38.36 5.31 -7.68
CA ALA A 973 -37.86 5.88 -8.94
C ALA A 973 -36.32 5.83 -9.03
N ALA A 974 -35.63 5.98 -7.90
CA ALA A 974 -34.17 6.03 -7.84
C ALA A 974 -33.50 4.67 -8.12
N PHE A 975 -34.25 3.58 -7.93
CA PHE A 975 -33.75 2.21 -8.08
C PHE A 975 -34.24 1.54 -9.37
N ALA A 976 -34.97 2.25 -10.22
CA ALA A 976 -35.37 1.75 -11.54
C ALA A 976 -34.14 1.55 -12.44
N ALA A 977 -34.19 0.54 -13.30
CA ALA A 977 -33.12 0.30 -14.28
C ALA A 977 -32.99 1.46 -15.28
N GLU A 978 -31.79 1.65 -15.83
CA GLU A 978 -31.48 2.76 -16.73
C GLU A 978 -32.39 2.76 -17.98
N GLU A 979 -32.79 1.56 -18.46
CA GLU A 979 -33.71 1.43 -19.59
C GLU A 979 -35.08 2.07 -19.29
N LEU A 980 -35.63 1.86 -18.09
CA LEU A 980 -36.90 2.45 -17.67
C LEU A 980 -36.78 3.96 -17.44
N THR A 981 -35.68 4.42 -16.84
CA THR A 981 -35.46 5.87 -16.61
C THR A 981 -35.23 6.68 -17.89
N SER A 982 -34.94 5.99 -19.00
CA SER A 982 -34.80 6.54 -20.34
C SER A 982 -36.07 6.40 -21.20
N ASP A 983 -37.06 5.60 -20.74
CA ASP A 983 -38.34 5.42 -21.41
C ASP A 983 -39.28 6.60 -21.09
N THR A 984 -39.74 7.28 -22.13
CA THR A 984 -40.64 8.43 -22.03
C THR A 984 -41.98 8.07 -21.38
N ASP A 985 -42.56 6.92 -21.73
CA ASP A 985 -43.91 6.57 -21.28
C ASP A 985 -43.89 6.17 -19.80
N PHE A 986 -42.90 5.36 -19.41
CA PHE A 986 -42.69 5.01 -18.00
C PHE A 986 -42.44 6.26 -17.15
N MET A 987 -41.56 7.16 -17.59
CA MET A 987 -41.26 8.36 -16.82
C MET A 987 -42.45 9.32 -16.71
N LEU A 988 -43.30 9.43 -17.74
CA LEU A 988 -44.51 10.24 -17.66
C LEU A 988 -45.54 9.66 -16.68
N GLU A 989 -45.69 8.33 -16.63
CA GLU A 989 -46.53 7.63 -15.66
C GLU A 989 -45.97 7.76 -14.22
N ALA A 990 -44.65 7.66 -14.07
CA ALA A 990 -43.97 7.87 -12.79
C ALA A 990 -44.16 9.29 -12.26
N VAL A 991 -44.11 10.31 -13.13
CA VAL A 991 -44.34 11.72 -12.79
C VAL A 991 -45.78 12.01 -12.40
N GLU A 992 -46.73 11.28 -12.99
CA GLU A 992 -48.14 11.39 -12.64
C GLU A 992 -48.39 10.92 -11.20
N LEU A 993 -47.71 9.86 -10.75
CA LEU A 993 -47.72 9.41 -9.36
C LEU A 993 -46.96 10.39 -8.45
N HIS A 994 -45.69 10.65 -8.77
CA HIS A 994 -44.79 11.47 -7.96
C HIS A 994 -43.89 12.35 -8.83
N SER A 995 -44.02 13.68 -8.69
CA SER A 995 -43.21 14.64 -9.45
C SER A 995 -41.69 14.48 -9.28
N GLU A 996 -41.26 13.91 -8.16
CA GLU A 996 -39.84 13.70 -7.80
C GLU A 996 -39.15 12.64 -8.65
N ALA A 997 -39.92 11.76 -9.30
CA ALA A 997 -39.39 10.75 -10.21
C ALA A 997 -38.52 11.36 -11.33
N LEU A 998 -38.81 12.60 -11.75
CA LEU A 998 -38.02 13.34 -12.74
C LEU A 998 -36.55 13.51 -12.35
N ARG A 999 -36.22 13.55 -11.05
CA ARG A 999 -34.83 13.65 -10.58
C ARG A 999 -33.94 12.53 -11.11
N HIS A 1000 -34.54 11.36 -11.33
CA HIS A 1000 -33.85 10.14 -11.74
C HIS A 1000 -34.04 9.83 -13.24
N SER A 1001 -34.72 10.69 -14.00
CA SER A 1001 -34.83 10.56 -15.45
C SER A 1001 -33.49 10.78 -16.13
N ALA A 1002 -33.28 10.11 -17.28
CA ALA A 1002 -32.08 10.29 -18.08
C ALA A 1002 -31.86 11.78 -18.47
N LEU A 1003 -30.59 12.22 -18.50
CA LEU A 1003 -30.22 13.61 -18.82
C LEU A 1003 -30.73 14.07 -20.20
N SER A 1004 -30.91 13.13 -21.13
CA SER A 1004 -31.52 13.36 -22.45
C SER A 1004 -32.96 13.83 -22.33
N LEU A 1005 -33.78 13.13 -21.53
CA LEU A 1005 -35.18 13.48 -21.27
C LEU A 1005 -35.30 14.78 -20.47
N GLN A 1006 -34.40 15.02 -19.49
CA GLN A 1006 -34.41 16.25 -18.70
C GLN A 1006 -34.14 17.52 -19.53
N ARG A 1007 -33.49 17.39 -20.70
CA ARG A 1007 -33.20 18.50 -21.62
C ARG A 1007 -34.24 18.62 -22.74
N ASP A 1008 -35.08 17.60 -22.93
CA ASP A 1008 -36.11 17.62 -23.95
C ASP A 1008 -37.30 18.49 -23.52
N ARG A 1009 -37.50 19.58 -24.27
CA ARG A 1009 -38.61 20.51 -24.09
C ARG A 1009 -39.98 19.85 -24.30
N GLY A 1010 -40.08 18.89 -25.24
CA GLY A 1010 -41.32 18.18 -25.55
C GLY A 1010 -41.77 17.29 -24.39
N PHE A 1011 -40.84 16.49 -23.87
CA PHE A 1011 -41.04 15.69 -22.67
C PHE A 1011 -41.37 16.56 -21.44
N ALA A 1012 -40.64 17.64 -21.22
CA ALA A 1012 -40.88 18.57 -20.10
C ALA A 1012 -42.29 19.17 -20.13
N LEU A 1013 -42.80 19.56 -21.30
CA LEU A 1013 -44.19 20.03 -21.44
C LEU A 1013 -45.20 18.93 -21.08
N ALA A 1014 -44.99 17.70 -21.55
CA ALA A 1014 -45.89 16.59 -21.26
C ALA A 1014 -45.89 16.20 -19.77
N ALA A 1015 -44.72 16.23 -19.12
CA ALA A 1015 -44.56 15.94 -17.70
C ALA A 1015 -45.28 16.97 -16.82
N VAL A 1016 -45.09 18.26 -17.13
CA VAL A 1016 -45.67 19.38 -16.41
C VAL A 1016 -47.19 19.49 -16.60
N GLN A 1017 -47.70 19.09 -17.78
CA GLN A 1017 -49.14 19.01 -18.02
C GLN A 1017 -49.83 17.92 -17.19
N ARG A 1018 -49.15 16.79 -16.93
CA ARG A 1018 -49.64 15.74 -16.03
C ARG A 1018 -49.57 16.20 -14.57
N ASN A 1019 -48.41 16.69 -14.13
CA ASN A 1019 -48.15 17.13 -12.76
C ASN A 1019 -47.37 18.46 -12.74
N GLY A 1020 -47.99 19.56 -12.30
CA GLY A 1020 -47.37 20.88 -12.34
C GLY A 1020 -46.14 21.02 -11.44
N HIS A 1021 -46.08 20.26 -10.33
CA HIS A 1021 -44.92 20.21 -9.44
C HIS A 1021 -43.66 19.60 -10.09
N ALA A 1022 -43.80 18.92 -11.23
CA ALA A 1022 -42.68 18.45 -12.06
C ALA A 1022 -41.71 19.58 -12.40
N LEU A 1023 -42.21 20.82 -12.52
CA LEU A 1023 -41.40 22.00 -12.81
C LEU A 1023 -40.22 22.16 -11.85
N ARG A 1024 -40.36 21.76 -10.58
CA ARG A 1024 -39.30 21.82 -9.57
C ARG A 1024 -38.04 21.05 -9.97
N TRP A 1025 -38.21 19.93 -10.67
CA TRP A 1025 -37.16 18.97 -10.96
C TRP A 1025 -36.60 19.11 -12.38
N LEU A 1026 -37.12 20.02 -13.18
CA LEU A 1026 -36.62 20.32 -14.52
C LEU A 1026 -35.32 21.15 -14.47
N ALA A 1027 -34.49 20.99 -15.52
CA ALA A 1027 -33.27 21.75 -15.70
C ALA A 1027 -33.55 23.27 -15.68
N GLU A 1028 -32.59 24.05 -15.17
CA GLU A 1028 -32.74 25.52 -15.00
C GLU A 1028 -33.12 26.23 -16.31
N GLY A 1029 -32.57 25.80 -17.44
CA GLY A 1029 -32.92 26.35 -18.76
C GLY A 1029 -34.40 26.19 -19.12
N LEU A 1030 -35.04 25.08 -18.73
CA LEU A 1030 -36.46 24.83 -18.95
C LEU A 1030 -37.35 25.53 -17.91
N ARG A 1031 -36.82 25.80 -16.72
CA ARG A 1031 -37.47 26.65 -15.71
C ARG A 1031 -37.45 28.15 -16.07
N ARG A 1032 -36.66 28.54 -17.08
CA ARG A 1032 -36.68 29.85 -17.74
C ARG A 1032 -37.56 29.89 -19.01
N ASP A 1033 -38.02 28.75 -19.51
CA ASP A 1033 -38.90 28.72 -20.69
C ASP A 1033 -40.31 29.17 -20.31
N ARG A 1034 -40.73 30.33 -20.84
CA ARG A 1034 -42.06 30.91 -20.56
C ARG A 1034 -43.19 29.92 -20.85
N GLY A 1035 -43.09 29.12 -21.92
CA GLY A 1035 -44.13 28.18 -22.33
C GLY A 1035 -44.26 27.00 -21.36
N VAL A 1036 -43.14 26.43 -20.91
CA VAL A 1036 -43.13 25.33 -19.94
C VAL A 1036 -43.67 25.79 -18.58
N VAL A 1037 -43.23 26.94 -18.10
CA VAL A 1037 -43.68 27.48 -16.80
C VAL A 1037 -45.16 27.87 -16.83
N LEU A 1038 -45.65 28.46 -17.94
CA LEU A 1038 -47.09 28.75 -18.09
C LEU A 1038 -47.93 27.47 -18.10
N ALA A 1039 -47.47 26.40 -18.75
CA ALA A 1039 -48.15 25.11 -18.71
C ALA A 1039 -48.21 24.54 -17.27
N ALA A 1040 -47.14 24.71 -16.48
CA ALA A 1040 -47.10 24.31 -15.07
C ALA A 1040 -48.12 25.08 -14.23
N ALA A 1041 -48.06 26.42 -14.32
CA ALA A 1041 -48.92 27.31 -13.56
C ALA A 1041 -50.41 27.16 -13.93
N ALA A 1042 -50.69 26.83 -15.19
CA ALA A 1042 -52.03 26.53 -15.66
C ALA A 1042 -52.59 25.24 -15.02
N ARG A 1043 -51.75 24.22 -14.79
CA ARG A 1043 -52.14 22.97 -14.14
C ARG A 1043 -52.27 23.14 -12.62
N GLN A 1044 -51.25 23.71 -11.98
CA GLN A 1044 -51.13 23.91 -10.54
C GLN A 1044 -50.45 25.26 -10.28
N GLY A 1045 -51.20 26.21 -9.70
CA GLY A 1045 -50.77 27.62 -9.61
C GLY A 1045 -49.58 27.87 -8.68
N ASP A 1046 -49.33 26.96 -7.74
CA ASP A 1046 -48.18 26.94 -6.82
C ASP A 1046 -46.87 26.50 -7.49
N ALA A 1047 -46.94 25.80 -8.63
CA ALA A 1047 -45.75 25.45 -9.41
C ALA A 1047 -44.92 26.68 -9.79
N LEU A 1048 -45.55 27.87 -9.87
CA LEU A 1048 -44.88 29.15 -10.14
C LEU A 1048 -43.74 29.46 -9.16
N HIS A 1049 -43.81 28.96 -7.91
CA HIS A 1049 -42.72 29.15 -6.95
C HIS A 1049 -41.39 28.56 -7.42
N HIS A 1050 -41.42 27.53 -8.25
CA HIS A 1050 -40.24 26.85 -8.77
C HIS A 1050 -39.72 27.42 -10.09
N ALA A 1051 -40.43 28.39 -10.68
CA ALA A 1051 -39.97 29.12 -11.86
C ALA A 1051 -38.72 29.95 -11.54
N ALA A 1052 -37.93 30.24 -12.58
CA ALA A 1052 -36.76 31.08 -12.46
C ALA A 1052 -37.13 32.48 -11.92
N GLU A 1053 -36.25 33.07 -11.11
CA GLU A 1053 -36.51 34.33 -10.41
C GLU A 1053 -36.83 35.48 -11.37
N GLU A 1054 -36.18 35.49 -12.54
CA GLU A 1054 -36.40 36.51 -13.56
C GLU A 1054 -37.86 36.50 -14.07
N LEU A 1055 -38.45 35.32 -14.26
CA LEU A 1055 -39.84 35.18 -14.69
C LEU A 1055 -40.83 35.52 -13.57
N ARG A 1056 -40.49 35.21 -12.31
CA ARG A 1056 -41.35 35.54 -11.15
C ARG A 1056 -41.44 37.05 -10.90
N HIS A 1057 -40.53 37.84 -11.46
CA HIS A 1057 -40.52 39.32 -11.36
C HIS A 1057 -40.89 40.00 -12.68
N ASP A 1058 -41.13 39.24 -13.75
CA ASP A 1058 -41.63 39.75 -15.02
C ASP A 1058 -43.15 39.98 -14.94
N ARG A 1059 -43.55 41.26 -14.97
CA ARG A 1059 -44.94 41.69 -14.89
C ARG A 1059 -45.81 41.08 -16.00
N ASP A 1060 -45.34 41.06 -17.25
CA ASP A 1060 -46.10 40.57 -18.40
C ASP A 1060 -46.26 39.05 -18.35
N PHE A 1061 -45.24 38.36 -17.83
CA PHE A 1061 -45.31 36.94 -17.54
C PHE A 1061 -46.36 36.63 -16.46
N VAL A 1062 -46.28 37.31 -15.32
CA VAL A 1062 -47.23 37.13 -14.20
C VAL A 1062 -48.67 37.42 -14.65
N LEU A 1063 -48.88 38.48 -15.41
CA LEU A 1063 -50.19 38.81 -16.00
C LEU A 1063 -50.72 37.65 -16.88
N SER A 1064 -49.85 37.01 -17.66
CA SER A 1064 -50.20 35.86 -18.50
C SER A 1064 -50.54 34.62 -17.68
N ALA A 1065 -49.76 34.31 -16.64
CA ALA A 1065 -49.98 33.17 -15.75
C ALA A 1065 -51.30 33.31 -14.95
N VAL A 1066 -51.59 34.52 -14.48
CA VAL A 1066 -52.80 34.86 -13.75
C VAL A 1066 -54.05 34.76 -14.64
N ARG A 1067 -53.94 35.10 -15.93
CA ARG A 1067 -55.03 34.93 -16.91
C ARG A 1067 -55.35 33.45 -17.16
N THR A 1068 -54.34 32.57 -17.13
CA THR A 1068 -54.56 31.12 -17.26
C THR A 1068 -55.20 30.53 -16.00
N ASN A 1069 -54.68 30.86 -14.82
CA ASN A 1069 -55.15 30.37 -13.53
C ASN A 1069 -55.15 31.50 -12.49
N GLY A 1070 -56.34 31.96 -12.07
CA GLY A 1070 -56.47 33.10 -11.15
C GLY A 1070 -55.89 32.86 -9.75
N MET A 1071 -55.76 31.58 -9.33
CA MET A 1071 -55.18 31.21 -8.04
C MET A 1071 -53.66 31.42 -7.96
N VAL A 1072 -53.00 31.66 -9.11
CA VAL A 1072 -51.57 32.01 -9.17
C VAL A 1072 -51.26 33.28 -8.35
N LEU A 1073 -52.24 34.18 -8.17
CA LEU A 1073 -52.10 35.39 -7.35
C LEU A 1073 -51.68 35.09 -5.89
N ALA A 1074 -51.95 33.88 -5.38
CA ALA A 1074 -51.53 33.46 -4.04
C ALA A 1074 -50.01 33.29 -3.91
N TYR A 1075 -49.30 33.09 -5.02
CA TYR A 1075 -47.89 32.65 -5.05
C TYR A 1075 -46.95 33.65 -5.74
N VAL A 1076 -47.49 34.72 -6.34
CA VAL A 1076 -46.71 35.85 -6.85
C VAL A 1076 -46.19 36.74 -5.69
N THR A 1077 -45.18 37.55 -5.96
CA THR A 1077 -44.61 38.51 -4.98
C THR A 1077 -45.66 39.53 -4.53
N SER A 1078 -45.45 40.12 -3.36
CA SER A 1078 -46.36 41.10 -2.77
C SER A 1078 -46.62 42.32 -3.67
N GLU A 1079 -45.63 42.71 -4.47
CA GLU A 1079 -45.71 43.78 -5.47
C GLU A 1079 -46.87 43.57 -6.46
N PHE A 1080 -47.02 42.36 -7.01
CA PHE A 1080 -48.10 42.05 -7.96
C PHE A 1080 -49.45 41.81 -7.28
N ARG A 1081 -49.49 41.60 -5.96
CA ARG A 1081 -50.73 41.59 -5.16
C ARG A 1081 -51.26 42.99 -4.86
N THR A 1082 -50.45 44.02 -5.08
CA THR A 1082 -50.82 45.43 -5.06
C THR A 1082 -51.04 46.03 -6.46
N ASP A 1083 -50.64 45.33 -7.53
CA ASP A 1083 -50.91 45.77 -8.91
C ASP A 1083 -52.39 45.55 -9.27
N ARG A 1084 -53.10 46.66 -9.47
CA ARG A 1084 -54.53 46.67 -9.76
C ARG A 1084 -54.89 45.89 -11.03
N GLU A 1085 -54.08 45.95 -12.09
CA GLU A 1085 -54.38 45.27 -13.35
C GLU A 1085 -54.18 43.76 -13.24
N VAL A 1086 -53.11 43.33 -12.56
CA VAL A 1086 -52.84 41.91 -12.30
C VAL A 1086 -53.93 41.31 -11.43
N VAL A 1087 -54.32 42.00 -10.35
CA VAL A 1087 -55.39 41.54 -9.46
C VAL A 1087 -56.74 41.50 -10.20
N LEU A 1088 -57.09 42.51 -11.00
CA LEU A 1088 -58.32 42.48 -11.81
C LEU A 1088 -58.35 41.29 -12.79
N ALA A 1089 -57.22 40.97 -13.43
CA ALA A 1089 -57.11 39.82 -14.30
C ALA A 1089 -57.30 38.50 -13.55
N ALA A 1090 -56.70 38.36 -12.36
CA ALA A 1090 -56.84 37.16 -11.49
C ALA A 1090 -58.28 36.93 -11.07
N VAL A 1091 -58.88 38.01 -10.58
CA VAL A 1091 -60.18 38.04 -9.94
C VAL A 1091 -61.31 37.81 -10.95
N ARG A 1092 -61.13 38.25 -12.20
CA ARG A 1092 -62.06 37.93 -13.31
C ARG A 1092 -62.01 36.46 -13.72
N ARG A 1093 -60.88 35.79 -13.51
CA ARG A 1093 -60.72 34.36 -13.83
C ARG A 1093 -61.21 33.48 -12.68
N THR A 1094 -60.85 33.83 -11.45
CA THR A 1094 -61.21 33.11 -10.22
C THR A 1094 -61.48 34.13 -9.12
N GLY A 1095 -62.75 34.41 -8.82
CA GLY A 1095 -63.13 35.45 -7.86
C GLY A 1095 -62.51 35.29 -6.47
N VAL A 1096 -62.29 34.06 -6.00
CA VAL A 1096 -61.64 33.76 -4.70
C VAL A 1096 -60.19 34.24 -4.62
N ALA A 1097 -59.53 34.50 -5.76
CA ALA A 1097 -58.19 35.07 -5.79
C ALA A 1097 -58.09 36.42 -5.05
N LEU A 1098 -59.22 37.13 -4.90
CA LEU A 1098 -59.32 38.36 -4.11
C LEU A 1098 -58.79 38.19 -2.67
N ALA A 1099 -58.87 37.00 -2.09
CA ALA A 1099 -58.32 36.69 -0.76
C ALA A 1099 -56.82 37.02 -0.61
N TYR A 1100 -56.08 36.95 -1.71
CA TYR A 1100 -54.63 37.16 -1.75
C TYR A 1100 -54.24 38.56 -2.20
N ALA A 1101 -55.19 39.40 -2.61
CA ALA A 1101 -54.94 40.79 -2.95
C ALA A 1101 -54.63 41.62 -1.70
N SER A 1102 -53.90 42.72 -1.88
CA SER A 1102 -53.63 43.70 -0.82
C SER A 1102 -54.93 44.24 -0.20
N GLU A 1103 -54.88 44.65 1.07
CA GLU A 1103 -56.04 45.23 1.77
C GLU A 1103 -56.67 46.42 1.03
N GLN A 1104 -55.84 47.23 0.38
CA GLN A 1104 -56.26 48.36 -0.43
C GLN A 1104 -57.16 47.92 -1.59
N LEU A 1105 -56.76 46.88 -2.34
CA LEU A 1105 -57.54 46.35 -3.46
C LEU A 1105 -58.72 45.47 -3.00
N ARG A 1106 -58.67 44.87 -1.81
CA ARG A 1106 -59.84 44.22 -1.16
C ARG A 1106 -60.90 45.22 -0.70
N ALA A 1107 -60.56 46.51 -0.64
CA ALA A 1107 -61.47 47.62 -0.38
C ALA A 1107 -61.82 48.44 -1.64
N ASP A 1108 -61.24 48.13 -2.80
CA ASP A 1108 -61.56 48.78 -4.08
C ASP A 1108 -62.88 48.21 -4.63
N ARG A 1109 -63.89 49.06 -4.74
CA ARG A 1109 -65.23 48.66 -5.17
C ARG A 1109 -65.25 48.01 -6.55
N GLU A 1110 -64.46 48.48 -7.51
CA GLU A 1110 -64.47 47.93 -8.87
C GLU A 1110 -63.84 46.54 -8.94
N VAL A 1111 -62.73 46.35 -8.22
CA VAL A 1111 -62.07 45.04 -8.09
C VAL A 1111 -62.97 44.05 -7.39
N VAL A 1112 -63.63 44.48 -6.31
CA VAL A 1112 -64.58 43.66 -5.55
C VAL A 1112 -65.82 43.29 -6.37
N VAL A 1113 -66.41 44.22 -7.12
CA VAL A 1113 -67.53 43.91 -8.02
C VAL A 1113 -67.10 42.86 -9.05
N ALA A 1114 -65.92 42.99 -9.65
CA ALA A 1114 -65.40 42.00 -10.60
C ALA A 1114 -65.21 40.62 -9.96
N ALA A 1115 -64.73 40.57 -8.70
CA ALA A 1115 -64.54 39.33 -7.94
C ALA A 1115 -65.84 38.61 -7.65
N VAL A 1116 -66.80 39.35 -7.11
CA VAL A 1116 -68.10 38.85 -6.68
C VAL A 1116 -68.94 38.42 -7.89
N THR A 1117 -68.76 39.09 -9.03
CA THR A 1117 -69.38 38.69 -10.31
C THR A 1117 -68.80 37.37 -10.83
N SER A 1118 -67.49 37.14 -10.67
CA SER A 1118 -66.85 35.88 -11.07
C SER A 1118 -67.20 34.72 -10.13
N ASP A 1119 -67.09 34.92 -8.82
CA ASP A 1119 -67.43 33.95 -7.78
C ASP A 1119 -67.98 34.66 -6.54
N GLY A 1120 -69.25 34.39 -6.18
CA GLY A 1120 -69.93 35.04 -5.05
C GLY A 1120 -69.27 34.79 -3.69
N ILE A 1121 -68.43 33.75 -3.56
CA ILE A 1121 -67.65 33.47 -2.33
C ILE A 1121 -66.61 34.56 -2.08
N ALA A 1122 -66.15 35.26 -3.13
CA ALA A 1122 -65.18 36.35 -3.03
C ALA A 1122 -65.61 37.46 -2.06
N LEU A 1123 -66.92 37.65 -1.86
CA LEU A 1123 -67.48 38.64 -0.93
C LEU A 1123 -66.95 38.45 0.50
N ARG A 1124 -66.63 37.21 0.92
CA ARG A 1124 -66.09 36.94 2.27
C ARG A 1124 -64.71 37.53 2.53
N TYR A 1125 -63.99 37.90 1.47
CA TYR A 1125 -62.62 38.38 1.54
C TYR A 1125 -62.50 39.90 1.36
N THR A 1126 -63.62 40.60 1.12
CA THR A 1126 -63.66 42.05 0.96
C THR A 1126 -63.57 42.74 2.32
N SER A 1127 -63.31 44.06 2.35
CA SER A 1127 -63.40 44.85 3.59
C SER A 1127 -64.80 44.78 4.22
N GLU A 1128 -64.89 44.85 5.55
CA GLU A 1128 -66.16 44.75 6.30
C GLU A 1128 -67.24 45.73 5.79
N ARG A 1129 -66.80 46.92 5.37
CA ARG A 1129 -67.67 47.95 4.79
C ARG A 1129 -68.35 47.49 3.49
N LEU A 1130 -67.61 46.80 2.61
CA LEU A 1130 -68.14 46.30 1.34
C LEU A 1130 -68.88 44.97 1.50
N GLN A 1131 -68.57 44.18 2.53
CA GLN A 1131 -69.34 42.97 2.87
C GLN A 1131 -70.80 43.29 3.24
N GLN A 1132 -71.03 44.47 3.84
CA GLN A 1132 -72.36 44.94 4.26
C GLN A 1132 -73.11 45.72 3.17
N ASP A 1133 -72.51 45.95 2.02
CA ASP A 1133 -73.13 46.66 0.90
C ASP A 1133 -74.25 45.80 0.26
N ARG A 1134 -75.49 46.30 0.30
CA ARG A 1134 -76.67 45.60 -0.20
C ARG A 1134 -76.61 45.33 -1.71
N GLU A 1135 -75.97 46.20 -2.48
CA GLU A 1135 -75.83 46.01 -3.93
C GLU A 1135 -74.87 44.84 -4.22
N LEU A 1136 -73.71 44.80 -3.55
CA LEU A 1136 -72.73 43.72 -3.69
C LEU A 1136 -73.26 42.36 -3.19
N GLN A 1137 -74.01 42.36 -2.09
CA GLN A 1137 -74.70 41.17 -1.62
C GLN A 1137 -75.71 40.64 -2.64
N SER A 1138 -76.39 41.52 -3.38
CA SER A 1138 -77.31 41.10 -4.45
C SER A 1138 -76.55 40.53 -5.64
N VAL A 1139 -75.44 41.15 -6.08
CA VAL A 1139 -74.57 40.62 -7.15
C VAL A 1139 -73.98 39.25 -6.79
N ALA A 1140 -73.59 39.04 -5.53
CA ALA A 1140 -73.07 37.76 -5.03
C ALA A 1140 -74.10 36.61 -5.11
N VAL A 1141 -75.39 36.93 -5.01
CA VAL A 1141 -76.49 35.94 -5.10
C VAL A 1141 -76.83 35.59 -6.55
N HIS A 1142 -76.47 36.42 -7.53
CA HIS A 1142 -76.72 36.17 -8.95
C HIS A 1142 -75.52 35.56 -9.71
N GLY A 1143 -74.36 35.38 -9.05
CA GLY A 1143 -73.16 34.77 -9.63
C GLY A 1143 -73.25 33.23 -9.79
N ARG A 1144 -72.29 32.66 -10.53
CA ARG A 1144 -72.25 31.21 -10.90
C ARG A 1144 -72.29 30.22 -9.73
N SER A 1145 -72.01 30.66 -8.50
CA SER A 1145 -71.95 29.87 -7.26
C SER A 1145 -73.13 30.09 -6.30
N ALA A 1146 -74.21 30.75 -6.76
CA ALA A 1146 -75.42 31.07 -5.98
C ALA A 1146 -75.99 29.91 -5.14
N LEU A 1147 -75.96 28.68 -5.66
CA LEU A 1147 -76.55 27.50 -5.01
C LEU A 1147 -75.87 27.10 -3.69
N ARG A 1148 -74.56 27.35 -3.52
CA ARG A 1148 -73.82 26.95 -2.32
C ARG A 1148 -73.99 27.96 -1.17
N VAL A 1149 -74.06 29.25 -1.50
CA VAL A 1149 -74.37 30.33 -0.53
C VAL A 1149 -75.81 30.22 -0.03
N ILE A 1150 -76.74 29.78 -0.89
CA ILE A 1150 -78.12 29.46 -0.52
C ILE A 1150 -78.16 28.19 0.37
N GLY A 1151 -77.35 27.17 0.07
CA GLY A 1151 -77.24 25.93 0.85
C GLY A 1151 -76.74 26.11 2.29
N GLU A 1152 -75.71 26.95 2.52
CA GLU A 1152 -75.22 27.24 3.89
C GLU A 1152 -76.19 28.10 4.71
N LYS A 1153 -76.92 29.02 4.07
CA LYS A 1153 -78.02 29.75 4.74
C LYS A 1153 -79.16 28.80 5.11
N LEU A 1154 -79.49 27.82 4.27
CA LEU A 1154 -80.51 26.80 4.57
C LEU A 1154 -80.08 25.84 5.69
N GLN A 1155 -78.79 25.46 5.77
CA GLN A 1155 -78.28 24.64 6.89
C GLN A 1155 -78.35 25.36 8.25
N ARG A 1156 -78.17 26.69 8.28
CA ARG A 1156 -78.36 27.49 9.51
C ARG A 1156 -79.81 27.53 10.02
N PHE A 1157 -80.81 27.23 9.18
CA PHE A 1157 -82.21 27.11 9.59
C PHE A 1157 -82.63 25.67 9.95
N ALA A 1158 -81.79 24.66 9.71
CA ALA A 1158 -82.13 23.24 9.90
C ALA A 1158 -81.63 22.61 11.21
N SER A 1159 -81.02 23.37 12.13
CA SER A 1159 -80.57 22.86 13.43
C SER A 1159 -81.43 23.42 14.57
N PRO A 1160 -82.10 22.58 15.39
CA PRO A 1160 -82.90 23.05 16.52
C PRO A 1160 -82.01 23.55 17.68
N PRO A 1161 -82.49 24.46 18.53
CA PRO A 1161 -81.71 24.98 19.65
C PRO A 1161 -81.61 23.90 20.74
N ARG A 1162 -80.40 23.41 21.03
CA ARG A 1162 -80.13 22.76 22.31
C ARG A 1162 -79.90 23.84 23.37
N ARG A 1163 -80.91 24.01 24.22
CA ARG A 1163 -80.90 24.82 25.44
C ARG A 1163 -79.90 24.27 26.47
N GLY A 1164 -79.41 25.16 27.34
CA GLY A 1164 -78.99 24.79 28.70
C GLY A 1164 -80.17 24.55 29.62
#